data_AF-A0A954SPA6-F1
#
_entry.id   AF-A0A954SPA6-F1
#
_cell.length_a   1.000
_cell.length_b   1.000
_cell.length_c   1.000
_cell.angle_alpha   90.00
_cell.angle_beta   90.00
_cell.angle_gamma   90.00
#
_symmetry.space_group_name_H-M   'P 1'
#
loop_
_entity.id
_entity.type
_entity.pdbx_description
1 polymer ?
#
loop_
_entity_poly.entity_id
_entity_poly.type
_entity_poly.pdbx_seq_one_letter_code
_entity_poly.pdbx_strand_id
1 'polypeptide(L)'
;ATSSDTNWLLANGAGIPDFNPGSTQYAWLEAQLADAESKSQFTFVQFHHVPYSVGPHGFPAGNGGNNAGFDTQSGQPVRILTSLFQQYGVDAVFSGHDEQYQHSLVSGIHFFDVGIGGDGLRGPSSGTDGSTGLASTNPYQVFTAHLDAPEVWSGVQLVSGGKHYGHMEVDVFIDTDGFWKASLEAAYSFPLMDSSGNVTGWERRVYSDAVTLVGAEANVAPVLDADGSPTLDSILGNVTNANNPGTLISDIIARMGPNGGITDANTNPSFGIAINGAQSTNGVWEYSTDGGTSWSNIGPVSNDAARLLASDANTRLRFVPNAGFLGEVKIAFVAWDQTDGVNGGTGITKGRGGNSTFSAAYEYASIFVVNAAPVLNNSGNPMLDQITLNLPNGSNPGTLVSDLIVRMGPSGGITDANPGALQGIAINGLSETANGVWEFTVNNGTNWTPIAVTGNFNARLLYADGNTRVRYVPNNGFLGEPKLAFVGWDRTTGANGGVASVNNRGGATPYSVAYELASIKVVNTAPVLTPSNSSTFDGILMNVPNGSNPGTLVSTLISRMGPSGGITDADPGSLQGIAVVGMSGTSTGTWQYTINGGATWAALGAPSSTVARLLAADGNTRIRYVPNAGFVGIAKIAFVGWDQTSGTNGAIVNAAGRGGTKPYSVAYDLATINVVASSTVLLSSSASSFGENGDSTTITASLTAPVDHDVYVTLGLGGTAGNNTGYRVTSNSSPIAIDGDFGDWDNNPNVVWGTDPFNDTHDTDTNGAGNTPLYVNHPDVDLRKFGVIHDDTNLYFYFESTGIIGRTQSSSVGTAGRYYVIVTMDVDQNDATGYQLHEGGYYPTTNGYDMNAEIEFYNAAFNTGHYLNHGATNQAEKDQAFADQSQGGYDPAHASDPTQGPFDPGFVNVLPGTYDYYTQWVYKNNDPANGGNDSITFVKDKGPVVLGIIETNLSADGHKLEMIVPYKGFLKDQLDNAIVDIGKSLDLSFSLEASGELAPGGQWASDTADPLNGYLLTAADETPVHVIRIPAGQTSGSLTITGLDDGVANPGRTAVVSVTDVVGTTESGQQEVTLDVIDDEV
;
A
#
# COMPACT_ATOMS: atom_id res chain seq x y z
N ALA A 1 -28.65 -80.06 -61.95
CA ALA A 1 -29.47 -80.19 -63.16
C ALA A 1 -30.69 -81.12 -63.02
N THR A 2 -31.85 -80.50 -62.79
CA THR A 2 -33.13 -80.88 -63.41
C THR A 2 -33.21 -80.26 -64.82
N SER A 3 -34.30 -80.47 -65.59
CA SER A 3 -34.54 -79.78 -66.87
C SER A 3 -34.93 -78.29 -66.72
N SER A 4 -34.45 -77.66 -65.66
CA SER A 4 -34.68 -76.25 -65.27
C SER A 4 -33.33 -75.59 -64.91
N ASP A 5 -32.26 -76.05 -65.54
CA ASP A 5 -30.86 -75.69 -65.30
C ASP A 5 -30.17 -75.69 -66.68
N THR A 6 -29.54 -74.59 -67.10
CA THR A 6 -28.86 -74.54 -68.42
C THR A 6 -27.69 -75.52 -68.50
N ASN A 7 -27.13 -75.95 -67.36
CA ASN A 7 -26.04 -76.92 -67.29
C ASN A 7 -26.50 -78.38 -67.50
N TRP A 8 -27.79 -78.60 -67.84
CA TRP A 8 -28.42 -79.92 -68.04
C TRP A 8 -27.66 -80.92 -68.93
N LEU A 9 -26.87 -80.44 -69.88
CA LEU A 9 -26.08 -81.28 -70.80
C LEU A 9 -24.57 -81.29 -70.52
N LEU A 10 -24.08 -80.54 -69.53
CA LEU A 10 -22.66 -80.49 -69.14
C LEU A 10 -22.32 -81.65 -68.18
N ALA A 11 -22.55 -82.87 -68.65
CA ALA A 11 -22.42 -84.11 -67.89
C ALA A 11 -20.96 -84.55 -67.63
N ASN A 12 -20.16 -83.73 -66.95
CA ASN A 12 -18.96 -84.16 -66.19
C ASN A 12 -18.35 -83.03 -65.33
N GLY A 13 -18.85 -82.87 -64.09
CA GLY A 13 -18.05 -82.44 -62.93
C GLY A 13 -17.36 -81.07 -62.92
N ALA A 14 -17.57 -80.20 -63.91
CA ALA A 14 -17.05 -78.84 -63.89
C ALA A 14 -17.80 -78.00 -62.83
N GLY A 15 -17.06 -77.32 -61.94
CA GLY A 15 -17.61 -76.49 -60.87
C GLY A 15 -18.16 -75.14 -61.35
N ILE A 16 -19.13 -75.18 -62.26
CA ILE A 16 -19.83 -74.01 -62.81
C ILE A 16 -20.87 -73.54 -61.76
N PRO A 17 -20.99 -72.24 -61.46
CA PRO A 17 -21.95 -71.74 -60.48
C PRO A 17 -23.40 -71.95 -60.96
N ASP A 18 -24.23 -72.37 -60.01
CA ASP A 18 -25.69 -72.34 -60.12
C ASP A 18 -26.20 -70.90 -59.91
N PHE A 19 -27.32 -70.52 -60.54
CA PHE A 19 -28.00 -69.24 -60.43
C PHE A 19 -29.44 -69.36 -59.90
N ASN A 20 -29.87 -70.54 -59.45
CA ASN A 20 -31.17 -70.71 -58.78
C ASN A 20 -31.21 -70.04 -57.39
N PRO A 21 -32.41 -69.70 -56.87
CA PRO A 21 -32.57 -69.10 -55.53
C PRO A 21 -31.83 -69.87 -54.43
N GLY A 22 -31.03 -69.16 -53.64
CA GLY A 22 -30.18 -69.73 -52.59
C GLY A 22 -28.77 -70.14 -53.06
N SER A 23 -28.42 -69.97 -54.34
CA SER A 23 -27.04 -70.12 -54.81
C SER A 23 -26.18 -68.90 -54.49
N THR A 24 -24.85 -69.07 -54.51
CA THR A 24 -23.88 -67.98 -54.36
C THR A 24 -24.05 -66.90 -55.44
N GLN A 25 -24.38 -67.28 -56.68
CA GLN A 25 -24.53 -66.33 -57.78
C GLN A 25 -25.84 -65.54 -57.67
N TYR A 26 -26.92 -66.19 -57.21
CA TYR A 26 -28.19 -65.52 -56.93
C TYR A 26 -28.03 -64.49 -55.79
N ALA A 27 -27.42 -64.89 -54.67
CA ALA A 27 -27.22 -64.00 -53.52
C ALA A 27 -26.26 -62.83 -53.83
N TRP A 28 -25.25 -63.04 -54.69
CA TRP A 28 -24.43 -61.93 -55.20
C TRP A 28 -25.26 -60.96 -56.04
N LEU A 29 -26.04 -61.48 -57.00
CA LEU A 29 -26.88 -60.67 -57.90
C LEU A 29 -27.92 -59.87 -57.11
N GLU A 30 -28.61 -60.49 -56.16
CA GLU A 30 -29.54 -59.86 -55.21
C GLU A 30 -28.89 -58.68 -54.46
N ALA A 31 -27.66 -58.86 -53.96
CA ALA A 31 -26.93 -57.80 -53.28
C ALA A 31 -26.46 -56.65 -54.19
N GLN A 32 -26.21 -56.89 -55.49
CA GLN A 32 -25.90 -55.82 -56.44
C GLN A 32 -27.16 -55.08 -56.89
N LEU A 33 -28.28 -55.78 -57.04
CA LEU A 33 -29.57 -55.18 -57.39
C LEU A 33 -30.13 -54.30 -56.26
N ALA A 34 -29.97 -54.71 -54.99
CA ALA A 34 -30.32 -53.89 -53.84
C ALA A 34 -29.45 -52.60 -53.73
N ASP A 35 -28.17 -52.66 -54.12
CA ASP A 35 -27.30 -51.48 -54.15
C ASP A 35 -27.72 -50.52 -55.27
N ALA A 36 -28.05 -51.06 -56.46
CA ALA A 36 -28.55 -50.30 -57.60
C ALA A 36 -29.91 -49.63 -57.33
N GLU A 37 -30.90 -50.36 -56.79
CA GLU A 37 -32.21 -49.81 -56.39
C GLU A 37 -32.07 -48.56 -55.50
N SER A 38 -31.06 -48.54 -54.62
CA SER A 38 -30.83 -47.44 -53.68
C SER A 38 -30.09 -46.21 -54.25
N LYS A 39 -29.54 -46.28 -55.48
CA LYS A 39 -28.56 -45.27 -56.01
C LYS A 39 -28.69 -44.95 -57.50
N SER A 40 -29.27 -45.85 -58.30
CA SER A 40 -29.26 -45.79 -59.75
C SER A 40 -30.60 -45.25 -60.27
N GLN A 41 -30.51 -44.40 -61.31
CA GLN A 41 -31.71 -43.89 -62.00
C GLN A 41 -32.29 -44.91 -62.98
N PHE A 42 -31.46 -45.84 -63.46
CA PHE A 42 -31.81 -46.97 -64.32
C PHE A 42 -30.93 -48.17 -63.95
N THR A 43 -31.49 -49.38 -63.99
CA THR A 43 -30.79 -50.63 -63.68
C THR A 43 -30.86 -51.58 -64.86
N PHE A 44 -29.71 -51.89 -65.44
CA PHE A 44 -29.57 -52.80 -66.59
C PHE A 44 -28.82 -54.08 -66.23
N VAL A 45 -29.27 -55.22 -66.76
CA VAL A 45 -28.63 -56.54 -66.57
C VAL A 45 -28.24 -57.15 -67.92
N GLN A 46 -27.14 -57.90 -67.98
CA GLN A 46 -26.68 -58.56 -69.20
C GLN A 46 -26.31 -60.03 -68.94
N PHE A 47 -26.82 -60.95 -69.75
CA PHE A 47 -26.39 -62.36 -69.78
C PHE A 47 -26.72 -63.02 -71.12
N HIS A 48 -25.93 -64.04 -71.51
CA HIS A 48 -25.87 -64.53 -72.88
C HIS A 48 -27.17 -65.17 -73.42
N HIS A 49 -27.71 -66.17 -72.72
CA HIS A 49 -28.90 -66.93 -73.17
C HIS A 49 -30.17 -66.09 -73.11
N VAL A 50 -30.95 -66.06 -74.20
CA VAL A 50 -32.15 -65.23 -74.32
C VAL A 50 -33.32 -65.87 -73.57
N PRO A 51 -33.91 -65.23 -72.54
CA PRO A 51 -34.98 -65.84 -71.75
C PRO A 51 -36.31 -65.89 -72.53
N TYR A 52 -36.64 -64.85 -73.29
CA TYR A 52 -37.93 -64.70 -73.98
C TYR A 52 -37.68 -64.47 -75.48
N SER A 53 -37.83 -65.53 -76.28
CA SER A 53 -37.40 -65.58 -77.68
C SER A 53 -38.30 -66.49 -78.54
N VAL A 54 -38.45 -66.15 -79.83
CA VAL A 54 -39.00 -67.05 -80.87
C VAL A 54 -37.90 -67.75 -81.70
N GLY A 55 -36.63 -67.52 -81.37
CA GLY A 55 -35.49 -68.19 -81.96
C GLY A 55 -35.32 -69.65 -81.48
N PRO A 56 -34.33 -70.38 -82.04
CA PRO A 56 -34.05 -71.77 -81.67
C PRO A 56 -33.83 -72.01 -80.16
N HIS A 57 -33.26 -71.05 -79.43
CA HIS A 57 -32.95 -71.18 -78.00
C HIS A 57 -34.10 -70.72 -77.08
N GLY A 58 -35.23 -70.32 -77.67
CA GLY A 58 -36.51 -70.10 -76.97
C GLY A 58 -37.28 -71.38 -76.62
N PHE A 59 -36.92 -72.55 -77.18
CA PHE A 59 -37.54 -73.83 -76.81
C PHE A 59 -37.14 -74.31 -75.40
N PRO A 60 -37.94 -75.16 -74.73
CA PRO A 60 -37.55 -75.81 -73.47
C PRO A 60 -36.23 -76.61 -73.55
N ALA A 61 -35.50 -76.68 -72.44
CA ALA A 61 -34.23 -77.42 -72.36
C ALA A 61 -34.43 -78.93 -72.55
N GLY A 62 -33.73 -79.54 -73.52
CA GLY A 62 -33.81 -80.98 -73.76
C GLY A 62 -33.02 -81.47 -74.98
N ASN A 63 -33.12 -82.78 -75.26
CA ASN A 63 -32.45 -83.44 -76.38
C ASN A 63 -33.43 -83.74 -77.53
N GLY A 64 -32.94 -83.64 -78.76
CA GLY A 64 -33.70 -83.92 -79.99
C GLY A 64 -33.74 -82.75 -80.99
N GLY A 65 -33.38 -81.55 -80.54
CA GLY A 65 -33.44 -80.32 -81.35
C GLY A 65 -34.87 -79.85 -81.62
N ASN A 66 -35.00 -78.71 -82.31
CA ASN A 66 -36.24 -77.96 -82.45
C ASN A 66 -37.40 -78.82 -83.02
N ASN A 67 -37.09 -79.78 -83.89
CA ASN A 67 -38.04 -80.75 -84.46
C ASN A 67 -38.71 -81.66 -83.41
N ALA A 68 -38.11 -81.81 -82.23
CA ALA A 68 -38.66 -82.52 -81.08
C ALA A 68 -39.30 -81.57 -80.03
N GLY A 69 -39.28 -80.25 -80.27
CA GLY A 69 -39.78 -79.24 -79.35
C GLY A 69 -38.83 -78.88 -78.19
N PHE A 70 -37.53 -79.21 -78.30
CA PHE A 70 -36.52 -78.96 -77.27
C PHE A 70 -35.23 -78.39 -77.86
N ASP A 71 -34.49 -77.62 -77.08
CA ASP A 71 -33.16 -77.13 -77.44
C ASP A 71 -32.09 -77.43 -76.37
N THR A 72 -30.84 -77.59 -76.81
CA THR A 72 -29.70 -77.98 -75.98
C THR A 72 -28.99 -76.81 -75.30
N GLN A 73 -29.27 -75.57 -75.67
CA GLN A 73 -28.71 -74.33 -75.12
C GLN A 73 -29.81 -73.32 -74.73
N SER A 74 -30.99 -73.85 -74.42
CA SER A 74 -32.23 -73.13 -74.12
C SER A 74 -32.04 -72.02 -73.07
N GLY A 75 -32.56 -70.82 -73.34
CA GLY A 75 -32.63 -69.73 -72.36
C GLY A 75 -33.82 -69.79 -71.39
N GLN A 76 -34.73 -70.76 -71.53
CA GLN A 76 -35.86 -70.93 -70.61
C GLN A 76 -35.47 -71.02 -69.11
N PRO A 77 -34.35 -71.66 -68.68
CA PRO A 77 -34.00 -71.74 -67.26
C PRO A 77 -33.66 -70.38 -66.62
N VAL A 78 -33.05 -69.44 -67.35
CA VAL A 78 -32.69 -68.11 -66.78
C VAL A 78 -33.92 -67.22 -66.52
N ARG A 79 -35.13 -67.64 -66.96
CA ARG A 79 -36.41 -67.02 -66.54
C ARG A 79 -36.63 -67.03 -65.03
N ILE A 80 -35.96 -67.92 -64.27
CA ILE A 80 -36.04 -67.94 -62.80
C ILE A 80 -35.66 -66.58 -62.18
N LEU A 81 -34.72 -65.86 -62.81
CA LEU A 81 -34.22 -64.56 -62.36
C LEU A 81 -35.21 -63.41 -62.61
N THR A 82 -36.23 -63.56 -63.48
CA THR A 82 -37.20 -62.48 -63.76
C THR A 82 -37.94 -62.02 -62.50
N SER A 83 -38.15 -62.91 -61.53
CA SER A 83 -38.76 -62.54 -60.23
C SER A 83 -37.85 -61.63 -59.40
N LEU A 84 -36.54 -61.91 -59.36
CA LEU A 84 -35.54 -61.08 -58.68
C LEU A 84 -35.35 -59.73 -59.38
N PHE A 85 -35.34 -59.72 -60.72
CA PHE A 85 -35.27 -58.49 -61.50
C PHE A 85 -36.48 -57.58 -61.26
N GLN A 86 -37.68 -58.15 -61.09
CA GLN A 86 -38.88 -57.39 -60.76
C GLN A 86 -38.88 -56.89 -59.31
N GLN A 87 -38.26 -57.61 -58.37
CA GLN A 87 -38.16 -57.21 -56.96
C GLN A 87 -37.36 -55.92 -56.76
N TYR A 88 -36.35 -55.68 -57.60
CA TYR A 88 -35.39 -54.58 -57.47
C TYR A 88 -35.41 -53.58 -58.64
N GLY A 89 -36.52 -53.49 -59.38
CA GLY A 89 -36.72 -52.45 -60.40
C GLY A 89 -35.71 -52.46 -61.56
N VAL A 90 -35.34 -53.64 -62.08
CA VAL A 90 -34.53 -53.72 -63.33
C VAL A 90 -35.37 -53.23 -64.51
N ASP A 91 -34.90 -52.21 -65.23
CA ASP A 91 -35.60 -51.67 -66.39
C ASP A 91 -35.44 -52.54 -67.64
N ALA A 92 -34.21 -52.99 -67.91
CA ALA A 92 -33.88 -53.71 -69.14
C ALA A 92 -32.82 -54.81 -68.95
N VAL A 93 -32.92 -55.83 -69.81
CA VAL A 93 -32.08 -57.03 -69.82
C VAL A 93 -31.59 -57.31 -71.23
N PHE A 94 -30.27 -57.42 -71.41
CA PHE A 94 -29.63 -57.65 -72.71
C PHE A 94 -29.07 -59.08 -72.83
N SER A 95 -29.46 -59.78 -73.90
CA SER A 95 -29.03 -61.14 -74.27
C SER A 95 -28.67 -61.22 -75.75
N GLY A 96 -28.15 -62.35 -76.25
CA GLY A 96 -27.69 -62.41 -77.65
C GLY A 96 -27.58 -63.80 -78.30
N HIS A 97 -28.02 -64.86 -77.63
CA HIS A 97 -27.76 -66.25 -78.08
C HIS A 97 -28.61 -66.71 -79.28
N ASP A 98 -29.67 -66.00 -79.66
CA ASP A 98 -30.55 -66.39 -80.78
C ASP A 98 -30.20 -65.74 -82.13
N GLU A 99 -29.13 -64.93 -82.19
CA GLU A 99 -28.54 -64.40 -83.44
C GLU A 99 -29.55 -63.60 -84.29
N GLN A 100 -30.49 -62.91 -83.64
CA GLN A 100 -31.50 -62.04 -84.26
C GLN A 100 -31.68 -60.75 -83.44
N TYR A 101 -32.62 -59.90 -83.84
CA TYR A 101 -33.11 -58.81 -82.99
C TYR A 101 -34.56 -59.08 -82.60
N GLN A 102 -34.79 -59.14 -81.29
CA GLN A 102 -36.11 -59.33 -80.69
C GLN A 102 -36.20 -58.59 -79.36
N HIS A 103 -37.33 -57.92 -79.15
CA HIS A 103 -37.68 -57.26 -77.90
C HIS A 103 -38.93 -57.93 -77.30
N SER A 104 -38.92 -58.15 -75.99
CA SER A 104 -40.03 -58.69 -75.21
C SER A 104 -40.22 -57.89 -73.92
N LEU A 105 -41.47 -57.73 -73.47
CA LEU A 105 -41.79 -56.99 -72.25
C LEU A 105 -42.44 -57.91 -71.22
N VAL A 106 -41.80 -58.10 -70.06
CA VAL A 106 -42.27 -59.01 -69.00
C VAL A 106 -42.27 -58.28 -67.66
N SER A 107 -43.44 -58.18 -67.02
CA SER A 107 -43.62 -57.45 -65.75
C SER A 107 -43.16 -55.97 -65.74
N GLY A 108 -43.05 -55.34 -66.91
CA GLY A 108 -42.51 -53.98 -67.07
C GLY A 108 -41.01 -53.93 -67.43
N ILE A 109 -40.33 -55.08 -67.44
CA ILE A 109 -38.91 -55.21 -67.75
C ILE A 109 -38.71 -55.51 -69.25
N HIS A 110 -37.84 -54.74 -69.89
CA HIS A 110 -37.54 -54.83 -71.32
C HIS A 110 -36.43 -55.86 -71.59
N PHE A 111 -36.78 -57.04 -72.10
CA PHE A 111 -35.84 -58.09 -72.48
C PHE A 111 -35.50 -57.99 -73.98
N PHE A 112 -34.24 -57.68 -74.30
CA PHE A 112 -33.74 -57.57 -75.66
C PHE A 112 -32.77 -58.72 -76.00
N ASP A 113 -33.08 -59.45 -77.07
CA ASP A 113 -32.10 -60.18 -77.85
C ASP A 113 -31.42 -59.20 -78.82
N VAL A 114 -30.13 -58.95 -78.59
CA VAL A 114 -29.25 -58.13 -79.44
C VAL A 114 -28.28 -59.01 -80.24
N GLY A 115 -28.67 -60.25 -80.53
CA GLY A 115 -27.91 -61.23 -81.32
C GLY A 115 -27.48 -60.74 -82.72
N ILE A 116 -28.09 -59.68 -83.25
CA ILE A 116 -27.56 -58.92 -84.41
C ILE A 116 -26.12 -58.41 -84.25
N GLY A 117 -25.54 -58.46 -83.05
CA GLY A 117 -24.14 -58.13 -82.79
C GLY A 117 -23.11 -59.20 -83.20
N GLY A 118 -23.51 -60.45 -83.51
CA GLY A 118 -22.54 -61.50 -83.86
C GLY A 118 -23.13 -62.86 -84.26
N ASP A 119 -22.25 -63.70 -84.83
CA ASP A 119 -22.56 -65.00 -85.46
C ASP A 119 -23.65 -64.95 -86.56
N GLY A 120 -24.10 -66.09 -87.08
CA GLY A 120 -24.81 -66.21 -88.35
C GLY A 120 -26.31 -65.88 -88.31
N LEU A 121 -26.67 -64.59 -88.45
CA LEU A 121 -28.03 -64.02 -88.46
C LEU A 121 -29.16 -65.02 -88.79
N ARG A 122 -29.99 -65.30 -87.79
CA ARG A 122 -31.05 -66.33 -87.84
C ARG A 122 -32.43 -65.74 -88.12
N GLY A 123 -33.41 -66.65 -88.18
CA GLY A 123 -34.83 -66.31 -88.15
C GLY A 123 -35.59 -67.14 -87.11
N PRO A 124 -36.83 -66.71 -86.78
CA PRO A 124 -37.72 -67.45 -85.88
C PRO A 124 -37.86 -68.91 -86.29
N SER A 125 -37.83 -69.80 -85.30
CA SER A 125 -38.05 -71.23 -85.53
C SER A 125 -39.55 -71.54 -85.68
N SER A 126 -39.89 -72.39 -86.64
CA SER A 126 -41.26 -72.89 -86.79
C SER A 126 -41.59 -73.96 -85.74
N GLY A 127 -42.88 -74.08 -85.41
CA GLY A 127 -43.37 -75.18 -84.58
C GLY A 127 -43.33 -76.54 -85.30
N THR A 128 -43.66 -77.61 -84.58
CA THR A 128 -43.75 -78.98 -85.15
C THR A 128 -44.86 -79.14 -86.20
N ASP A 129 -45.69 -78.13 -86.39
CA ASP A 129 -46.70 -78.00 -87.45
C ASP A 129 -46.17 -77.30 -88.72
N GLY A 130 -44.92 -76.81 -88.70
CA GLY A 130 -44.28 -76.12 -89.82
C GLY A 130 -44.71 -74.65 -89.99
N SER A 131 -45.41 -74.07 -89.02
CA SER A 131 -45.85 -72.67 -89.09
C SER A 131 -44.68 -71.69 -88.90
N THR A 132 -44.29 -71.00 -89.98
CA THR A 132 -43.34 -69.88 -89.91
C THR A 132 -44.08 -68.61 -89.49
N GLY A 133 -44.26 -68.46 -88.17
CA GLY A 133 -44.91 -67.30 -87.55
C GLY A 133 -46.07 -67.68 -86.63
N LEU A 134 -45.75 -67.95 -85.35
CA LEU A 134 -46.71 -68.05 -84.26
C LEU A 134 -46.15 -67.39 -83.00
N ALA A 135 -47.01 -66.69 -82.26
CA ALA A 135 -46.72 -66.17 -80.92
C ALA A 135 -46.74 -67.26 -79.82
N SER A 136 -46.46 -68.52 -80.18
CA SER A 136 -46.68 -69.70 -79.32
C SER A 136 -45.47 -70.09 -78.45
N THR A 137 -44.26 -69.65 -78.80
CA THR A 137 -43.02 -69.91 -78.03
C THR A 137 -42.66 -68.75 -77.09
N ASN A 138 -42.97 -67.52 -77.49
CA ASN A 138 -42.82 -66.32 -76.67
C ASN A 138 -44.08 -65.42 -76.74
N PRO A 139 -44.96 -65.44 -75.73
CA PRO A 139 -46.15 -64.60 -75.69
C PRO A 139 -45.87 -63.14 -75.27
N TYR A 140 -44.61 -62.81 -74.94
CA TYR A 140 -44.21 -61.49 -74.45
C TYR A 140 -43.51 -60.62 -75.51
N GLN A 141 -43.39 -61.10 -76.75
CA GLN A 141 -42.75 -60.38 -77.84
C GLN A 141 -43.45 -59.04 -78.12
N VAL A 142 -42.66 -57.97 -78.16
CA VAL A 142 -43.07 -56.62 -78.60
C VAL A 142 -42.66 -56.40 -80.06
N PHE A 143 -41.44 -56.82 -80.43
CA PHE A 143 -40.88 -56.62 -81.77
C PHE A 143 -39.94 -57.77 -82.15
N THR A 144 -39.86 -58.09 -83.44
CA THR A 144 -38.70 -58.78 -84.03
C THR A 144 -38.41 -58.26 -85.43
N ALA A 145 -37.12 -58.05 -85.72
CA ALA A 145 -36.65 -57.64 -87.04
C ALA A 145 -37.13 -58.56 -88.18
N HIS A 146 -37.50 -59.81 -87.88
CA HIS A 146 -37.92 -60.79 -88.87
C HIS A 146 -39.39 -60.64 -89.33
N LEU A 147 -40.25 -60.00 -88.54
CA LEU A 147 -41.68 -59.81 -88.80
C LEU A 147 -42.04 -58.33 -88.98
N ASP A 148 -41.46 -57.46 -88.15
CA ASP A 148 -41.84 -56.05 -88.02
C ASP A 148 -40.93 -55.13 -88.87
N ALA A 149 -39.77 -55.63 -89.31
CA ALA A 149 -38.92 -55.02 -90.33
C ALA A 149 -38.63 -55.99 -91.51
N PRO A 150 -39.68 -56.54 -92.17
CA PRO A 150 -39.54 -57.59 -93.18
C PRO A 150 -38.81 -57.06 -94.43
N GLU A 151 -38.06 -57.96 -95.09
CA GLU A 151 -37.33 -57.61 -96.30
C GLU A 151 -38.26 -57.38 -97.50
N VAL A 152 -38.04 -56.26 -98.18
CA VAL A 152 -38.73 -55.84 -99.39
C VAL A 152 -37.75 -55.90 -100.55
N TRP A 153 -37.90 -56.93 -101.39
CA TRP A 153 -37.05 -57.20 -102.55
C TRP A 153 -37.72 -56.74 -103.85
N SER A 154 -36.97 -56.01 -104.69
CA SER A 154 -37.36 -55.62 -106.05
C SER A 154 -36.55 -56.43 -107.05
N GLY A 155 -37.05 -57.62 -107.40
CA GLY A 155 -36.29 -58.60 -108.19
C GLY A 155 -35.13 -59.16 -107.37
N VAL A 156 -33.90 -58.73 -107.70
CA VAL A 156 -32.66 -59.10 -106.98
C VAL A 156 -32.11 -57.98 -106.08
N GLN A 157 -32.76 -56.82 -106.07
CA GLN A 157 -32.36 -55.66 -105.26
C GLN A 157 -33.09 -55.68 -103.91
N LEU A 158 -32.36 -55.66 -102.79
CA LEU A 158 -32.96 -55.36 -101.49
C LEU A 158 -33.24 -53.85 -101.39
N VAL A 159 -34.49 -53.48 -101.09
CA VAL A 159 -34.94 -52.07 -101.05
C VAL A 159 -35.19 -51.61 -99.61
N SER A 160 -35.76 -52.48 -98.79
CA SER A 160 -35.91 -52.29 -97.33
C SER A 160 -35.86 -53.63 -96.61
N GLY A 161 -35.69 -53.61 -95.29
CA GLY A 161 -35.52 -54.79 -94.46
C GLY A 161 -34.69 -54.48 -93.21
N GLY A 162 -34.80 -55.35 -92.21
CA GLY A 162 -34.12 -55.23 -90.92
C GLY A 162 -33.26 -56.44 -90.53
N LYS A 163 -33.07 -57.43 -91.41
CA LYS A 163 -32.37 -58.69 -91.10
C LYS A 163 -30.85 -58.56 -91.25
N HIS A 164 -30.25 -57.62 -90.52
CA HIS A 164 -28.86 -57.21 -90.71
C HIS A 164 -28.12 -57.02 -89.38
N TYR A 165 -26.78 -57.07 -89.45
CA TYR A 165 -25.91 -56.87 -88.29
C TYR A 165 -26.04 -55.46 -87.71
N GLY A 166 -25.92 -55.34 -86.39
CA GLY A 166 -26.21 -54.12 -85.65
C GLY A 166 -25.88 -54.20 -84.16
N HIS A 167 -26.43 -53.29 -83.37
CA HIS A 167 -26.24 -53.18 -81.93
C HIS A 167 -27.42 -52.45 -81.26
N MET A 168 -27.50 -52.50 -79.93
CA MET A 168 -28.31 -51.59 -79.13
C MET A 168 -27.48 -50.36 -78.74
N GLU A 169 -28.04 -49.17 -78.93
CA GLU A 169 -27.50 -47.89 -78.49
C GLU A 169 -28.34 -47.40 -77.29
N VAL A 170 -27.69 -46.85 -76.26
CA VAL A 170 -28.34 -46.48 -74.98
C VAL A 170 -27.85 -45.11 -74.51
N ASP A 171 -28.68 -44.08 -74.71
CA ASP A 171 -28.37 -42.68 -74.39
C ASP A 171 -29.04 -42.25 -73.08
N VAL A 172 -28.23 -41.83 -72.10
CA VAL A 172 -28.71 -41.39 -70.77
C VAL A 172 -28.52 -39.88 -70.59
N PHE A 173 -29.59 -39.17 -70.25
CA PHE A 173 -29.62 -37.69 -70.15
C PHE A 173 -30.66 -37.20 -69.13
N ILE A 174 -30.71 -35.88 -68.89
CA ILE A 174 -31.80 -35.21 -68.16
C ILE A 174 -32.61 -34.42 -69.21
N ASP A 175 -33.94 -34.48 -69.16
CA ASP A 175 -34.82 -33.75 -70.07
C ASP A 175 -35.04 -32.27 -69.68
N THR A 176 -35.84 -31.54 -70.46
CA THR A 176 -36.19 -30.14 -70.20
C THR A 176 -37.04 -29.93 -68.96
N ASP A 177 -37.65 -31.00 -68.46
CA ASP A 177 -38.62 -30.98 -67.37
C ASP A 177 -37.96 -31.45 -66.06
N GLY A 178 -36.64 -31.71 -66.09
CA GLY A 178 -35.80 -32.05 -64.94
C GLY A 178 -35.63 -33.55 -64.68
N PHE A 179 -36.22 -34.43 -65.49
CA PHE A 179 -36.23 -35.87 -65.24
C PHE A 179 -35.10 -36.60 -65.98
N TRP A 180 -34.46 -37.55 -65.30
CA TRP A 180 -33.56 -38.50 -65.96
C TRP A 180 -34.31 -39.34 -67.01
N LYS A 181 -33.66 -39.60 -68.15
CA LYS A 181 -34.11 -40.49 -69.23
C LYS A 181 -33.01 -41.45 -69.64
N ALA A 182 -33.42 -42.60 -70.15
CA ALA A 182 -32.57 -43.45 -70.99
C ALA A 182 -33.33 -43.82 -72.27
N SER A 183 -32.81 -43.47 -73.44
CA SER A 183 -33.34 -43.93 -74.74
C SER A 183 -32.57 -45.17 -75.18
N LEU A 184 -33.29 -46.24 -75.50
CA LEU A 184 -32.78 -47.53 -75.96
C LEU A 184 -33.22 -47.72 -77.42
N GLU A 185 -32.26 -47.72 -78.34
CA GLU A 185 -32.51 -47.78 -79.79
C GLU A 185 -31.62 -48.84 -80.47
N ALA A 186 -32.24 -49.84 -81.09
CA ALA A 186 -31.51 -50.85 -81.83
C ALA A 186 -31.23 -50.40 -83.29
N ALA A 187 -29.95 -50.31 -83.63
CA ALA A 187 -29.44 -49.82 -84.91
C ALA A 187 -28.74 -50.90 -85.72
N TYR A 188 -28.93 -50.90 -87.04
CA TYR A 188 -28.42 -51.94 -87.95
C TYR A 188 -27.84 -51.36 -89.25
N SER A 189 -26.94 -52.13 -89.89
CA SER A 189 -26.24 -51.74 -91.13
C SER A 189 -26.97 -52.32 -92.36
N PHE A 190 -27.75 -51.50 -93.05
CA PHE A 190 -28.51 -51.90 -94.23
C PHE A 190 -27.65 -51.82 -95.52
N PRO A 191 -27.58 -52.88 -96.35
CA PRO A 191 -26.84 -52.85 -97.62
C PRO A 191 -27.62 -52.15 -98.73
N LEU A 192 -27.06 -51.07 -99.27
CA LEU A 192 -27.62 -50.33 -100.41
C LEU A 192 -27.29 -51.06 -101.72
N MET A 193 -28.27 -51.69 -102.35
CA MET A 193 -28.08 -52.45 -103.60
C MET A 193 -28.48 -51.67 -104.86
N ASP A 194 -27.80 -51.94 -105.99
CA ASP A 194 -28.26 -51.53 -107.32
C ASP A 194 -29.38 -52.44 -107.86
N SER A 195 -29.99 -52.07 -109.00
CA SER A 195 -31.05 -52.86 -109.64
C SER A 195 -30.60 -54.20 -110.23
N SER A 196 -29.30 -54.52 -110.15
CA SER A 196 -28.71 -55.82 -110.53
C SER A 196 -28.38 -56.69 -109.32
N GLY A 197 -28.61 -56.19 -108.09
CA GLY A 197 -28.31 -56.89 -106.82
C GLY A 197 -26.87 -56.68 -106.31
N ASN A 198 -26.08 -55.79 -106.89
CA ASN A 198 -24.74 -55.48 -106.38
C ASN A 198 -24.83 -54.54 -105.18
N VAL A 199 -24.13 -54.83 -104.09
CA VAL A 199 -23.99 -53.88 -102.96
C VAL A 199 -23.09 -52.72 -103.36
N THR A 200 -23.62 -51.51 -103.24
CA THR A 200 -22.98 -50.23 -103.59
C THR A 200 -22.58 -49.38 -102.38
N GLY A 201 -23.12 -49.69 -101.20
CA GLY A 201 -22.86 -48.94 -99.96
C GLY A 201 -23.61 -49.54 -98.77
N TRP A 202 -23.53 -48.86 -97.62
CA TRP A 202 -24.17 -49.24 -96.37
C TRP A 202 -24.79 -48.02 -95.69
N GLU A 203 -25.87 -48.22 -94.93
CA GLU A 203 -26.63 -47.17 -94.24
C GLU A 203 -26.94 -47.61 -92.80
N ARG A 204 -26.63 -46.80 -91.77
CA ARG A 204 -27.13 -47.02 -90.41
C ARG A 204 -28.63 -46.70 -90.39
N ARG A 205 -29.45 -47.70 -90.14
CA ARG A 205 -30.88 -47.56 -89.86
C ARG A 205 -31.15 -47.91 -88.40
N VAL A 206 -32.30 -47.50 -87.89
CA VAL A 206 -32.81 -47.87 -86.56
C VAL A 206 -34.13 -48.60 -86.77
N TYR A 207 -34.46 -49.59 -85.92
CA TYR A 207 -35.80 -50.16 -85.90
C TYR A 207 -36.80 -49.13 -85.31
N SER A 208 -38.10 -49.31 -85.58
CA SER A 208 -39.16 -48.48 -84.96
C SER A 208 -39.43 -48.82 -83.49
N ASP A 209 -38.62 -49.70 -82.90
CA ASP A 209 -38.73 -50.27 -81.57
C ASP A 209 -37.83 -49.50 -80.57
N ALA A 210 -38.03 -48.18 -80.52
CA ALA A 210 -37.35 -47.30 -79.59
C ALA A 210 -38.08 -47.27 -78.24
N VAL A 211 -37.34 -47.40 -77.14
CA VAL A 211 -37.86 -47.37 -75.77
C VAL A 211 -37.24 -46.21 -75.01
N THR A 212 -38.05 -45.39 -74.34
CA THR A 212 -37.54 -44.34 -73.44
C THR A 212 -38.00 -44.60 -72.01
N LEU A 213 -37.02 -44.84 -71.13
CA LEU A 213 -37.21 -44.98 -69.69
C LEU A 213 -37.20 -43.61 -69.01
N VAL A 214 -37.82 -43.50 -67.83
CA VAL A 214 -37.92 -42.25 -67.05
C VAL A 214 -37.56 -42.51 -65.59
N GLY A 215 -36.52 -41.84 -65.11
CA GLY A 215 -36.06 -41.86 -63.73
C GLY A 215 -36.68 -40.73 -62.89
N ALA A 216 -36.01 -40.36 -61.79
CA ALA A 216 -36.45 -39.30 -60.90
C ALA A 216 -36.18 -37.88 -61.45
N GLU A 217 -36.78 -36.88 -60.80
CA GLU A 217 -36.45 -35.47 -60.93
C GLU A 217 -35.02 -35.21 -60.38
N ALA A 218 -34.26 -34.34 -61.03
CA ALA A 218 -32.93 -33.96 -60.58
C ALA A 218 -32.96 -32.93 -59.44
N ASN A 219 -32.02 -33.03 -58.50
CA ASN A 219 -31.85 -32.02 -57.46
C ASN A 219 -31.40 -30.66 -58.04
N VAL A 220 -31.76 -29.58 -57.35
CA VAL A 220 -31.39 -28.19 -57.64
C VAL A 220 -30.77 -27.58 -56.38
N ALA A 221 -29.52 -27.16 -56.47
CA ALA A 221 -28.77 -26.67 -55.32
C ALA A 221 -29.44 -25.45 -54.63
N PRO A 222 -29.46 -25.39 -53.29
CA PRO A 222 -30.09 -24.32 -52.55
C PRO A 222 -29.40 -22.97 -52.81
N VAL A 223 -30.17 -21.90 -52.70
CA VAL A 223 -29.70 -20.52 -52.79
C VAL A 223 -29.56 -19.95 -51.38
N LEU A 224 -28.32 -19.69 -50.99
CA LEU A 224 -27.94 -19.02 -49.74
C LEU A 224 -27.76 -17.51 -50.00
N ASP A 225 -28.40 -16.69 -49.17
CA ASP A 225 -28.17 -15.25 -49.07
C ASP A 225 -26.79 -15.00 -48.42
N ALA A 226 -25.96 -14.16 -49.03
CA ALA A 226 -24.58 -13.91 -48.62
C ALA A 226 -24.37 -12.53 -47.97
N ASP A 227 -25.44 -11.75 -47.78
CA ASP A 227 -25.42 -10.47 -47.07
C ASP A 227 -26.07 -10.56 -45.67
N GLY A 228 -26.53 -11.75 -45.26
CA GLY A 228 -27.39 -11.98 -44.08
C GLY A 228 -26.71 -11.81 -42.72
N SER A 229 -25.39 -11.95 -42.62
CA SER A 229 -24.58 -11.74 -41.39
C SER A 229 -25.10 -12.45 -40.12
N PRO A 230 -25.39 -13.77 -40.16
CA PRO A 230 -25.99 -14.49 -39.04
C PRO A 230 -25.12 -14.53 -37.77
N THR A 231 -25.78 -14.65 -36.61
CA THR A 231 -25.13 -14.71 -35.30
C THR A 231 -25.67 -15.83 -34.43
N LEU A 232 -24.80 -16.50 -33.68
CA LEU A 232 -25.18 -17.35 -32.55
C LEU A 232 -25.45 -16.48 -31.32
N ASP A 233 -26.07 -17.07 -30.32
CA ASP A 233 -26.30 -16.44 -29.02
C ASP A 233 -24.96 -16.18 -28.32
N SER A 234 -24.76 -14.96 -27.79
CA SER A 234 -23.54 -14.62 -27.08
C SER A 234 -23.45 -15.33 -25.74
N ILE A 235 -22.22 -15.67 -25.35
CA ILE A 235 -21.92 -16.44 -24.14
C ILE A 235 -20.96 -15.68 -23.23
N LEU A 236 -21.09 -15.86 -21.92
CA LEU A 236 -20.15 -15.31 -20.94
C LEU A 236 -18.81 -16.06 -21.01
N GLY A 237 -17.69 -15.37 -20.79
CA GLY A 237 -16.34 -15.97 -20.76
C GLY A 237 -16.14 -17.05 -19.69
N ASN A 238 -17.06 -17.16 -18.74
CA ASN A 238 -17.11 -18.19 -17.70
C ASN A 238 -18.22 -19.24 -17.88
N VAL A 239 -18.90 -19.29 -19.04
CA VAL A 239 -20.04 -20.21 -19.23
C VAL A 239 -19.61 -21.66 -19.05
N THR A 240 -20.35 -22.41 -18.23
CA THR A 240 -20.10 -23.85 -18.05
C THR A 240 -20.79 -24.65 -19.15
N ASN A 241 -20.27 -25.84 -19.49
CA ASN A 241 -20.89 -26.70 -20.52
C ASN A 241 -22.34 -27.12 -20.22
N ALA A 242 -22.78 -27.03 -18.95
CA ALA A 242 -24.17 -27.24 -18.54
C ALA A 242 -25.07 -26.01 -18.76
N ASN A 243 -24.50 -24.81 -18.76
CA ASN A 243 -25.18 -23.53 -18.99
C ASN A 243 -24.97 -22.98 -20.42
N ASN A 244 -24.34 -23.76 -21.30
CA ASN A 244 -24.09 -23.42 -22.71
C ASN A 244 -24.94 -24.33 -23.63
N PRO A 245 -26.23 -24.00 -23.84
CA PRO A 245 -27.15 -24.84 -24.61
C PRO A 245 -26.92 -24.78 -26.12
N GLY A 246 -26.11 -23.84 -26.63
CA GLY A 246 -25.95 -23.59 -28.07
C GLY A 246 -27.21 -23.08 -28.78
N THR A 247 -27.00 -22.50 -29.94
CA THR A 247 -28.04 -21.96 -30.83
C THR A 247 -28.54 -23.06 -31.76
N LEU A 248 -29.85 -23.11 -32.05
CA LEU A 248 -30.38 -24.03 -33.07
C LEU A 248 -29.91 -23.61 -34.46
N ILE A 249 -29.68 -24.57 -35.36
CA ILE A 249 -29.34 -24.25 -36.76
C ILE A 249 -30.45 -23.45 -37.44
N SER A 250 -31.72 -23.78 -37.12
CA SER A 250 -32.89 -23.01 -37.56
C SER A 250 -32.88 -21.57 -37.07
N ASP A 251 -32.35 -21.29 -35.87
CA ASP A 251 -32.24 -19.93 -35.35
C ASP A 251 -31.10 -19.15 -36.03
N ILE A 252 -29.97 -19.80 -36.35
CA ILE A 252 -28.87 -19.19 -37.11
C ILE A 252 -29.36 -18.77 -38.51
N ILE A 253 -30.06 -19.69 -39.19
CA ILE A 253 -30.71 -19.48 -40.49
C ILE A 253 -31.75 -18.34 -40.39
N ALA A 254 -32.67 -18.38 -39.43
CA ALA A 254 -33.69 -17.35 -39.25
C ALA A 254 -33.12 -15.93 -39.00
N ARG A 255 -31.90 -15.81 -38.48
CA ARG A 255 -31.24 -14.51 -38.25
C ARG A 255 -30.68 -13.86 -39.52
N MET A 256 -30.59 -14.59 -40.63
CA MET A 256 -30.11 -14.08 -41.92
C MET A 256 -31.10 -13.13 -42.62
N GLY A 257 -32.38 -13.16 -42.25
CA GLY A 257 -33.40 -12.28 -42.85
C GLY A 257 -34.82 -12.82 -42.71
N PRO A 258 -35.84 -12.08 -43.20
CA PRO A 258 -37.26 -12.43 -43.01
C PRO A 258 -37.69 -13.74 -43.67
N ASN A 259 -36.88 -14.27 -44.61
CA ASN A 259 -37.08 -15.56 -45.27
C ASN A 259 -36.10 -16.65 -44.78
N GLY A 260 -35.30 -16.37 -43.74
CA GLY A 260 -34.27 -17.28 -43.23
C GLY A 260 -33.02 -17.42 -44.09
N GLY A 261 -32.82 -16.58 -45.12
CA GLY A 261 -31.58 -16.55 -45.92
C GLY A 261 -31.27 -17.82 -46.73
N ILE A 262 -32.13 -18.83 -46.74
CA ILE A 262 -32.00 -20.03 -47.59
C ILE A 262 -33.32 -20.23 -48.34
N THR A 263 -33.22 -20.43 -49.65
CA THR A 263 -34.34 -20.78 -50.53
C THR A 263 -33.91 -21.88 -51.49
N ASP A 264 -34.85 -22.63 -52.05
CA ASP A 264 -34.58 -23.83 -52.85
C ASP A 264 -35.76 -24.03 -53.83
N ALA A 265 -35.50 -24.70 -54.95
CA ALA A 265 -36.45 -24.89 -56.04
C ALA A 265 -37.11 -26.28 -56.05
N ASN A 266 -36.58 -27.26 -55.33
CA ASN A 266 -37.17 -28.59 -55.23
C ASN A 266 -38.48 -28.57 -54.42
N THR A 267 -39.29 -29.62 -54.57
CA THR A 267 -40.62 -29.70 -53.94
C THR A 267 -40.51 -30.13 -52.47
N ASN A 268 -40.88 -29.23 -51.55
CA ASN A 268 -40.77 -29.40 -50.08
C ASN A 268 -39.30 -29.58 -49.60
N PRO A 269 -38.42 -28.60 -49.84
CA PRO A 269 -37.00 -28.70 -49.54
C PRO A 269 -36.74 -28.72 -48.02
N SER A 270 -35.69 -29.45 -47.61
CA SER A 270 -35.27 -29.56 -46.21
C SER A 270 -33.96 -28.83 -45.98
N PHE A 271 -33.97 -27.77 -45.18
CA PHE A 271 -32.78 -26.91 -45.04
C PHE A 271 -31.78 -27.41 -43.99
N GLY A 272 -30.53 -26.99 -44.14
CA GLY A 272 -29.43 -27.19 -43.20
C GLY A 272 -28.21 -26.38 -43.60
N ILE A 273 -27.11 -26.55 -42.86
CA ILE A 273 -25.82 -25.94 -43.19
C ILE A 273 -24.73 -27.00 -43.27
N ALA A 274 -23.76 -26.80 -44.16
CA ALA A 274 -22.52 -27.56 -44.23
C ALA A 274 -21.36 -26.63 -43.84
N ILE A 275 -20.86 -26.79 -42.61
CA ILE A 275 -19.76 -25.98 -42.06
C ILE A 275 -18.45 -26.44 -42.70
N ASN A 276 -17.83 -25.58 -43.51
CA ASN A 276 -16.59 -25.87 -44.25
C ASN A 276 -15.37 -25.05 -43.78
N GLY A 277 -15.54 -24.21 -42.74
CA GLY A 277 -14.46 -23.53 -42.02
C GLY A 277 -14.86 -23.14 -40.60
N ALA A 278 -13.93 -23.13 -39.64
CA ALA A 278 -14.22 -22.76 -38.25
C ALA A 278 -12.99 -22.20 -37.51
N GLN A 279 -13.11 -21.00 -36.93
CA GLN A 279 -12.06 -20.40 -36.10
C GLN A 279 -11.97 -21.12 -34.75
N SER A 280 -10.96 -21.98 -34.61
CA SER A 280 -10.83 -22.93 -33.46
C SER A 280 -9.56 -22.70 -32.62
N THR A 281 -8.94 -21.52 -32.71
CA THR A 281 -7.75 -21.17 -31.90
C THR A 281 -8.09 -20.80 -30.46
N ASN A 282 -9.30 -20.30 -30.24
CA ASN A 282 -9.73 -19.65 -29.00
C ASN A 282 -10.76 -20.46 -28.22
N GLY A 283 -10.96 -21.73 -28.59
CA GLY A 283 -11.99 -22.62 -28.05
C GLY A 283 -12.36 -23.72 -29.05
N VAL A 284 -13.29 -24.59 -28.65
CA VAL A 284 -13.72 -25.76 -29.41
C VAL A 284 -15.16 -25.58 -29.90
N TRP A 285 -15.40 -25.89 -31.17
CA TRP A 285 -16.75 -25.92 -31.75
C TRP A 285 -17.37 -27.31 -31.58
N GLU A 286 -18.53 -27.36 -30.93
CA GLU A 286 -19.31 -28.57 -30.68
C GLU A 286 -20.70 -28.46 -31.31
N TYR A 287 -21.21 -29.58 -31.82
CA TYR A 287 -22.59 -29.71 -32.28
C TYR A 287 -23.34 -30.78 -31.47
N SER A 288 -24.66 -30.71 -31.52
CA SER A 288 -25.59 -31.69 -30.99
C SER A 288 -26.64 -31.99 -32.07
N THR A 289 -27.15 -33.22 -32.12
CA THR A 289 -28.32 -33.62 -32.91
C THR A 289 -29.46 -34.16 -32.03
N ASP A 290 -29.34 -34.08 -30.70
CA ASP A 290 -30.27 -34.66 -29.71
C ASP A 290 -30.86 -33.61 -28.74
N GLY A 291 -30.98 -32.37 -29.19
CA GLY A 291 -31.55 -31.25 -28.43
C GLY A 291 -30.57 -30.56 -27.48
N GLY A 292 -29.32 -31.00 -27.43
CA GLY A 292 -28.27 -30.53 -26.52
C GLY A 292 -28.01 -31.49 -25.35
N THR A 293 -28.50 -32.73 -25.45
CA THR A 293 -28.36 -33.79 -24.43
C THR A 293 -26.95 -34.37 -24.44
N SER A 294 -26.37 -34.54 -25.63
CA SER A 294 -24.96 -34.87 -25.85
C SER A 294 -24.34 -33.92 -26.87
N TRP A 295 -23.01 -33.79 -26.81
CA TRP A 295 -22.25 -32.85 -27.64
C TRP A 295 -21.04 -33.53 -28.24
N SER A 296 -20.76 -33.23 -29.51
CA SER A 296 -19.64 -33.77 -30.28
C SER A 296 -18.85 -32.65 -30.94
N ASN A 297 -17.53 -32.74 -30.97
CA ASN A 297 -16.68 -31.79 -31.71
C ASN A 297 -17.04 -31.81 -33.21
N ILE A 298 -17.17 -30.65 -33.86
CA ILE A 298 -17.41 -30.61 -35.32
C ILE A 298 -16.25 -31.24 -36.11
N GLY A 299 -15.05 -31.28 -35.53
CA GLY A 299 -13.82 -31.80 -36.12
C GLY A 299 -13.10 -30.78 -37.02
N PRO A 300 -11.99 -31.18 -37.68
CA PRO A 300 -11.40 -30.36 -38.72
C PRO A 300 -12.34 -30.29 -39.92
N VAL A 301 -12.80 -29.08 -40.26
CA VAL A 301 -13.73 -28.83 -41.37
C VAL A 301 -13.02 -28.23 -42.58
N SER A 302 -13.43 -28.63 -43.78
CA SER A 302 -12.90 -28.12 -45.07
C SER A 302 -13.92 -28.27 -46.20
N ASN A 303 -13.57 -27.84 -47.42
CA ASN A 303 -14.40 -28.11 -48.61
C ASN A 303 -14.44 -29.59 -49.03
N ASP A 304 -13.48 -30.41 -48.58
CA ASP A 304 -13.44 -31.86 -48.82
C ASP A 304 -13.96 -32.66 -47.60
N ALA A 305 -14.35 -31.97 -46.51
CA ALA A 305 -14.92 -32.55 -45.29
C ALA A 305 -15.69 -31.49 -44.47
N ALA A 306 -16.87 -31.08 -44.94
CA ALA A 306 -17.72 -30.12 -44.24
C ALA A 306 -18.66 -30.84 -43.25
N ARG A 307 -18.88 -30.29 -42.05
CA ARG A 307 -19.82 -30.86 -41.06
C ARG A 307 -21.26 -30.51 -41.45
N LEU A 308 -22.09 -31.53 -41.70
CA LEU A 308 -23.49 -31.37 -42.08
C LEU A 308 -24.37 -31.25 -40.84
N LEU A 309 -25.20 -30.20 -40.75
CA LEU A 309 -26.11 -29.95 -39.63
C LEU A 309 -27.49 -29.51 -40.16
N ALA A 310 -28.54 -30.23 -39.81
CA ALA A 310 -29.90 -29.96 -40.29
C ALA A 310 -30.56 -28.76 -39.58
N SER A 311 -31.49 -28.09 -40.27
CA SER A 311 -32.35 -27.04 -39.72
C SER A 311 -33.59 -27.66 -39.03
N ASP A 312 -33.34 -28.48 -37.99
CA ASP A 312 -34.39 -29.15 -37.22
C ASP A 312 -34.47 -28.65 -35.75
N ALA A 313 -35.44 -29.16 -35.00
CA ALA A 313 -35.71 -28.73 -33.62
C ALA A 313 -34.69 -29.22 -32.58
N ASN A 314 -33.78 -30.11 -32.95
CA ASN A 314 -32.82 -30.77 -32.05
C ASN A 314 -31.36 -30.36 -32.33
N THR A 315 -31.07 -29.90 -33.55
CA THR A 315 -29.72 -29.70 -34.03
C THR A 315 -29.20 -28.33 -33.64
N ARG A 316 -28.10 -28.34 -32.89
CA ARG A 316 -27.54 -27.15 -32.23
C ARG A 316 -26.04 -27.05 -32.48
N LEU A 317 -25.54 -25.82 -32.52
CA LEU A 317 -24.12 -25.48 -32.57
C LEU A 317 -23.74 -24.62 -31.36
N ARG A 318 -22.60 -24.90 -30.73
CA ARG A 318 -22.02 -24.06 -29.68
C ARG A 318 -20.52 -23.91 -29.84
N PHE A 319 -20.00 -22.85 -29.24
CA PHE A 319 -18.59 -22.66 -28.98
C PHE A 319 -18.33 -22.86 -27.49
N VAL A 320 -17.31 -23.65 -27.16
CA VAL A 320 -16.78 -23.81 -25.81
C VAL A 320 -15.47 -23.03 -25.75
N PRO A 321 -15.44 -21.81 -25.18
CA PRO A 321 -14.27 -20.95 -25.23
C PRO A 321 -13.10 -21.53 -24.42
N ASN A 322 -11.87 -21.27 -24.88
CA ASN A 322 -10.69 -21.42 -24.05
C ASN A 322 -10.80 -20.44 -22.89
N ALA A 323 -10.48 -20.90 -21.68
CA ALA A 323 -10.67 -20.12 -20.46
C ALA A 323 -9.89 -18.80 -20.53
N GLY A 324 -10.62 -17.68 -20.46
CA GLY A 324 -10.07 -16.31 -20.53
C GLY A 324 -10.17 -15.66 -21.91
N PHE A 325 -10.68 -16.35 -22.94
CA PHE A 325 -10.98 -15.72 -24.22
C PHE A 325 -12.23 -14.83 -24.13
N LEU A 326 -12.09 -13.57 -24.54
CA LEU A 326 -13.18 -12.64 -24.84
C LEU A 326 -13.02 -12.13 -26.27
N GLY A 327 -14.11 -12.03 -27.03
CA GLY A 327 -14.10 -11.53 -28.41
C GLY A 327 -15.05 -12.28 -29.36
N GLU A 328 -14.93 -11.96 -30.65
CA GLU A 328 -15.68 -12.63 -31.73
C GLU A 328 -14.91 -13.84 -32.27
N VAL A 329 -15.61 -14.94 -32.58
CA VAL A 329 -15.13 -16.02 -33.45
C VAL A 329 -16.21 -16.42 -34.46
N LYS A 330 -15.80 -16.94 -35.62
CA LYS A 330 -16.69 -17.27 -36.75
C LYS A 330 -16.54 -18.69 -37.28
N ILE A 331 -17.64 -19.22 -37.79
CA ILE A 331 -17.65 -20.34 -38.75
C ILE A 331 -17.87 -19.80 -40.18
N ALA A 332 -17.54 -20.62 -41.17
CA ALA A 332 -17.95 -20.46 -42.57
C ALA A 332 -18.77 -21.69 -42.99
N PHE A 333 -19.86 -21.47 -43.71
CA PHE A 333 -20.77 -22.53 -44.13
C PHE A 333 -21.38 -22.27 -45.51
N VAL A 334 -21.96 -23.32 -46.10
CA VAL A 334 -22.86 -23.26 -47.26
C VAL A 334 -24.22 -23.83 -46.87
N ALA A 335 -25.30 -23.47 -47.54
CA ALA A 335 -26.59 -24.13 -47.34
C ALA A 335 -26.54 -25.57 -47.86
N TRP A 336 -27.38 -26.42 -47.26
CA TRP A 336 -27.50 -27.84 -47.54
C TRP A 336 -28.98 -28.22 -47.65
N ASP A 337 -29.37 -28.93 -48.71
CA ASP A 337 -30.77 -29.31 -49.01
C ASP A 337 -31.18 -30.71 -48.51
N GLN A 338 -30.24 -31.43 -47.88
CA GLN A 338 -30.41 -32.78 -47.35
C GLN A 338 -30.74 -33.87 -48.38
N THR A 339 -30.57 -33.63 -49.69
CA THR A 339 -30.74 -34.67 -50.72
C THR A 339 -29.59 -35.67 -50.81
N ASP A 340 -28.39 -35.30 -50.33
CA ASP A 340 -27.29 -36.24 -50.04
C ASP A 340 -26.64 -35.92 -48.68
N GLY A 341 -26.03 -36.93 -48.06
CA GLY A 341 -25.47 -36.85 -46.71
C GLY A 341 -26.50 -37.08 -45.59
N VAL A 342 -26.04 -36.97 -44.33
CA VAL A 342 -26.87 -37.18 -43.13
C VAL A 342 -26.52 -36.15 -42.07
N ASN A 343 -27.50 -35.81 -41.21
CA ASN A 343 -27.32 -34.85 -40.12
C ASN A 343 -26.25 -35.34 -39.12
N GLY A 344 -25.31 -34.46 -38.76
CA GLY A 344 -24.11 -34.80 -38.00
C GLY A 344 -23.00 -35.47 -38.83
N GLY A 345 -23.25 -35.81 -40.10
CA GLY A 345 -22.28 -36.43 -41.01
C GLY A 345 -21.24 -35.45 -41.58
N THR A 346 -20.51 -35.89 -42.60
CA THR A 346 -19.56 -35.06 -43.36
C THR A 346 -19.82 -35.14 -44.86
N GLY A 347 -19.84 -34.00 -45.55
CA GLY A 347 -20.03 -33.90 -47.00
C GLY A 347 -18.91 -33.14 -47.71
N ILE A 348 -18.89 -33.19 -49.05
CA ILE A 348 -17.87 -32.56 -49.90
C ILE A 348 -18.49 -31.34 -50.60
N THR A 349 -18.20 -30.12 -50.13
CA THR A 349 -18.75 -28.86 -50.67
C THR A 349 -17.93 -28.32 -51.86
N LYS A 350 -17.37 -29.21 -52.67
CA LYS A 350 -16.47 -28.91 -53.80
C LYS A 350 -17.16 -29.29 -55.10
N GLY A 351 -17.29 -28.33 -56.02
CA GLY A 351 -18.20 -28.46 -57.17
C GLY A 351 -19.66 -28.12 -56.85
N ARG A 352 -19.91 -27.47 -55.72
CA ARG A 352 -21.22 -26.99 -55.25
C ARG A 352 -21.93 -26.03 -56.20
N GLY A 353 -23.25 -25.98 -56.15
CA GLY A 353 -24.13 -25.32 -57.12
C GLY A 353 -24.65 -26.28 -58.20
N GLY A 354 -25.50 -25.77 -59.10
CA GLY A 354 -26.14 -26.60 -60.14
C GLY A 354 -27.08 -27.61 -59.50
N ASN A 355 -26.74 -28.90 -59.58
CA ASN A 355 -27.57 -30.00 -59.08
C ASN A 355 -27.01 -30.64 -57.78
N SER A 356 -25.94 -30.09 -57.19
CA SER A 356 -25.35 -30.61 -55.95
C SER A 356 -26.22 -30.31 -54.73
N THR A 357 -26.12 -31.10 -53.67
CA THR A 357 -26.82 -30.86 -52.38
C THR A 357 -26.42 -29.56 -51.62
N PHE A 358 -25.52 -28.73 -52.18
CA PHE A 358 -24.91 -27.57 -51.51
C PHE A 358 -25.00 -26.27 -52.33
N SER A 359 -25.25 -25.15 -51.66
CA SER A 359 -25.32 -23.83 -52.32
C SER A 359 -24.00 -23.38 -52.96
N ALA A 360 -24.07 -22.64 -54.07
CA ALA A 360 -22.87 -22.06 -54.68
C ALA A 360 -22.19 -21.03 -53.75
N ALA A 361 -22.99 -20.14 -53.18
CA ALA A 361 -22.60 -19.13 -52.19
C ALA A 361 -22.25 -19.76 -50.83
N TYR A 362 -21.52 -18.99 -50.01
CA TYR A 362 -21.14 -19.31 -48.64
C TYR A 362 -21.31 -18.05 -47.76
N GLU A 363 -21.50 -18.25 -46.46
CA GLU A 363 -21.70 -17.19 -45.47
C GLU A 363 -20.92 -17.51 -44.18
N TYR A 364 -20.70 -16.51 -43.33
CA TYR A 364 -20.11 -16.62 -42.01
C TYR A 364 -21.15 -16.38 -40.91
N ALA A 365 -21.23 -17.28 -39.93
CA ALA A 365 -21.93 -17.01 -38.68
C ALA A 365 -20.93 -16.70 -37.56
N SER A 366 -21.19 -15.67 -36.75
CA SER A 366 -20.31 -15.32 -35.62
C SER A 366 -20.94 -15.50 -34.25
N ILE A 367 -20.10 -15.69 -33.24
CA ILE A 367 -20.47 -15.71 -31.83
C ILE A 367 -19.55 -14.77 -31.04
N PHE A 368 -20.13 -14.06 -30.08
CA PHE A 368 -19.38 -13.19 -29.16
C PHE A 368 -19.26 -13.85 -27.79
N VAL A 369 -18.02 -14.04 -27.34
CA VAL A 369 -17.69 -14.39 -25.96
C VAL A 369 -17.49 -13.07 -25.22
N VAL A 370 -18.47 -12.70 -24.40
CA VAL A 370 -18.52 -11.43 -23.67
C VAL A 370 -18.05 -11.62 -22.23
N ASN A 371 -17.73 -10.53 -21.54
CA ASN A 371 -17.27 -10.56 -20.17
C ASN A 371 -18.21 -11.35 -19.23
N ALA A 372 -17.69 -11.85 -18.12
CA ALA A 372 -18.47 -12.34 -16.99
C ALA A 372 -18.15 -11.51 -15.73
N ALA A 373 -19.16 -10.95 -15.08
CA ALA A 373 -18.96 -10.08 -13.91
C ALA A 373 -18.28 -10.79 -12.71
N PRO A 374 -17.47 -10.07 -11.92
CA PRO A 374 -16.75 -10.64 -10.78
C PRO A 374 -17.69 -11.04 -9.63
N VAL A 375 -17.28 -12.03 -8.85
CA VAL A 375 -17.99 -12.47 -7.64
C VAL A 375 -17.31 -11.88 -6.42
N LEU A 376 -18.00 -10.96 -5.73
CA LEU A 376 -17.58 -10.43 -4.43
C LEU A 376 -18.19 -11.28 -3.30
N ASN A 377 -17.36 -11.68 -2.34
CA ASN A 377 -17.76 -12.34 -1.10
C ASN A 377 -18.07 -11.29 -0.01
N ASN A 378 -19.32 -11.21 0.41
CA ASN A 378 -19.82 -10.28 1.44
C ASN A 378 -19.81 -10.87 2.87
N SER A 379 -18.90 -11.83 3.12
CA SER A 379 -18.62 -12.36 4.47
C SER A 379 -17.28 -11.87 5.04
N GLY A 380 -16.60 -10.97 4.34
CA GLY A 380 -15.19 -10.64 4.59
C GLY A 380 -14.97 -9.62 5.71
N ASN A 381 -15.96 -8.76 5.99
CA ASN A 381 -15.86 -7.63 6.93
C ASN A 381 -14.53 -6.85 6.77
N PRO A 382 -14.24 -6.31 5.58
CA PRO A 382 -12.97 -5.64 5.31
C PRO A 382 -12.75 -4.44 6.23
N MET A 383 -11.52 -4.31 6.74
CA MET A 383 -11.07 -3.13 7.48
C MET A 383 -9.89 -2.46 6.78
N LEU A 384 -9.99 -1.14 6.63
CA LEU A 384 -8.85 -0.28 6.35
C LEU A 384 -7.96 -0.18 7.60
N ASP A 385 -6.76 0.37 7.41
CA ASP A 385 -5.81 0.61 8.48
C ASP A 385 -6.35 1.67 9.45
N GLN A 386 -6.25 1.38 10.75
CA GLN A 386 -6.77 2.24 11.80
C GLN A 386 -6.00 3.56 11.85
N ILE A 387 -6.73 4.67 12.01
CA ILE A 387 -6.19 6.02 12.13
C ILE A 387 -6.10 6.39 13.60
N THR A 388 -4.92 6.86 14.00
CA THR A 388 -4.68 7.53 15.28
C THR A 388 -5.34 8.92 15.30
N LEU A 389 -5.91 9.32 16.44
CA LEU A 389 -6.53 10.63 16.62
C LEU A 389 -5.54 11.76 16.26
N ASN A 390 -6.03 12.79 15.56
CA ASN A 390 -5.25 13.95 15.10
C ASN A 390 -4.00 13.62 14.24
N LEU A 391 -3.86 12.39 13.71
CA LEU A 391 -2.74 11.99 12.86
C LEU A 391 -2.59 12.96 11.66
N PRO A 392 -1.41 13.57 11.41
CA PRO A 392 -1.28 14.61 10.40
C PRO A 392 -1.45 14.05 8.99
N ASN A 393 -2.01 14.84 8.08
CA ASN A 393 -2.35 14.38 6.72
C ASN A 393 -1.14 13.88 5.90
N GLY A 394 0.09 14.31 6.22
CA GLY A 394 1.31 13.79 5.62
C GLY A 394 1.71 12.39 6.13
N SER A 395 1.32 12.05 7.36
CA SER A 395 1.66 10.80 8.06
C SER A 395 0.58 9.72 7.93
N ASN A 396 -0.50 9.98 7.18
CA ASN A 396 -1.57 9.02 6.91
C ASN A 396 -1.38 8.40 5.50
N PRO A 397 -0.74 7.22 5.39
CA PRO A 397 -0.39 6.62 4.09
C PRO A 397 -1.60 6.03 3.36
N GLY A 398 -2.70 5.73 4.06
CA GLY A 398 -3.85 5.02 3.51
C GLY A 398 -3.60 3.54 3.15
N THR A 399 -4.69 2.80 3.07
CA THR A 399 -4.69 1.35 2.78
C THR A 399 -4.63 1.12 1.27
N LEU A 400 -3.78 0.20 0.82
CA LEU A 400 -3.79 -0.27 -0.56
C LEU A 400 -5.11 -0.98 -0.87
N VAL A 401 -5.68 -0.73 -2.05
CA VAL A 401 -6.91 -1.41 -2.50
C VAL A 401 -6.68 -2.91 -2.68
N SER A 402 -5.46 -3.31 -3.04
CA SER A 402 -5.02 -4.71 -3.05
C SER A 402 -4.99 -5.34 -1.65
N ASP A 403 -4.46 -4.64 -0.63
CA ASP A 403 -4.49 -5.12 0.76
C ASP A 403 -5.92 -5.23 1.30
N LEU A 404 -6.79 -4.26 0.99
CA LEU A 404 -8.20 -4.25 1.40
C LEU A 404 -8.94 -5.49 0.88
N ILE A 405 -8.65 -5.87 -0.36
CA ILE A 405 -9.14 -7.07 -1.04
C ILE A 405 -8.58 -8.33 -0.35
N VAL A 406 -7.27 -8.42 -0.12
CA VAL A 406 -6.64 -9.56 0.58
C VAL A 406 -7.24 -9.78 1.99
N ARG A 407 -7.59 -8.72 2.72
CA ARG A 407 -8.20 -8.80 4.06
C ARG A 407 -9.58 -9.48 4.09
N MET A 408 -10.29 -9.55 2.95
CA MET A 408 -11.60 -10.20 2.85
C MET A 408 -11.54 -11.74 2.82
N GLY A 409 -10.34 -12.34 2.73
CA GLY A 409 -10.14 -13.79 2.89
C GLY A 409 -9.06 -14.39 1.98
N PRO A 410 -8.81 -15.71 2.07
CA PRO A 410 -7.67 -16.38 1.41
C PRO A 410 -7.60 -16.30 -0.12
N SER A 411 -8.65 -15.81 -0.79
CA SER A 411 -8.72 -15.60 -2.24
C SER A 411 -9.00 -14.14 -2.61
N GLY A 412 -8.76 -13.19 -1.69
CA GLY A 412 -8.94 -11.76 -1.91
C GLY A 412 -10.39 -11.25 -1.90
N GLY A 413 -11.37 -12.08 -1.55
CA GLY A 413 -12.79 -11.68 -1.47
C GLY A 413 -13.47 -11.25 -2.79
N ILE A 414 -12.72 -11.02 -3.86
CA ILE A 414 -13.22 -10.75 -5.22
C ILE A 414 -12.59 -11.81 -6.14
N THR A 415 -13.37 -12.81 -6.50
CA THR A 415 -12.95 -13.85 -7.45
C THR A 415 -13.59 -13.60 -8.80
N ASP A 416 -12.78 -13.61 -9.85
CA ASP A 416 -13.25 -13.50 -11.22
C ASP A 416 -13.07 -14.83 -11.96
N ALA A 417 -13.97 -15.13 -12.90
CA ALA A 417 -13.99 -16.41 -13.61
C ALA A 417 -13.48 -16.30 -15.06
N ASN A 418 -13.03 -15.12 -15.50
CA ASN A 418 -12.25 -14.93 -16.72
C ASN A 418 -10.76 -14.93 -16.36
N PRO A 419 -9.97 -15.98 -16.69
CA PRO A 419 -8.53 -15.99 -16.48
C PRO A 419 -7.79 -14.73 -16.95
N GLY A 420 -7.00 -14.15 -16.06
CA GLY A 420 -6.27 -12.90 -16.30
C GLY A 420 -7.05 -11.62 -16.00
N ALA A 421 -8.33 -11.70 -15.60
CA ALA A 421 -9.07 -10.55 -15.09
C ALA A 421 -8.34 -9.88 -13.92
N LEU A 422 -8.33 -8.54 -13.93
CA LEU A 422 -7.58 -7.75 -12.97
C LEU A 422 -8.53 -7.21 -11.90
N GLN A 423 -8.19 -7.43 -10.63
CA GLN A 423 -9.02 -6.97 -9.52
C GLN A 423 -9.00 -5.44 -9.37
N GLY A 424 -10.09 -4.93 -8.80
CA GLY A 424 -10.30 -3.54 -8.40
C GLY A 424 -11.63 -3.41 -7.64
N ILE A 425 -11.92 -2.19 -7.20
CA ILE A 425 -13.20 -1.83 -6.56
C ILE A 425 -13.84 -0.63 -7.24
N ALA A 426 -15.17 -0.56 -7.16
CA ALA A 426 -15.94 0.64 -7.48
C ALA A 426 -16.68 1.12 -6.22
N ILE A 427 -16.17 2.19 -5.61
CA ILE A 427 -16.72 2.77 -4.37
C ILE A 427 -18.00 3.53 -4.72
N ASN A 428 -19.14 3.12 -4.16
CA ASN A 428 -20.48 3.62 -4.48
C ASN A 428 -21.20 4.31 -3.31
N GLY A 429 -20.56 4.47 -2.15
CA GLY A 429 -21.10 5.21 -1.00
C GLY A 429 -20.05 5.45 0.09
N LEU A 430 -20.29 6.43 0.97
CA LEU A 430 -19.42 6.84 2.07
C LEU A 430 -20.26 7.25 3.29
N SER A 431 -19.71 7.10 4.50
CA SER A 431 -20.24 7.71 5.73
C SER A 431 -19.26 8.73 6.33
N GLU A 432 -19.69 9.44 7.39
CA GLU A 432 -18.90 10.43 8.14
C GLU A 432 -18.34 11.61 7.31
N THR A 433 -18.94 11.93 6.16
CA THR A 433 -18.51 13.02 5.26
C THR A 433 -18.72 14.44 5.81
N ALA A 434 -19.31 14.58 7.01
CA ALA A 434 -19.36 15.83 7.77
C ALA A 434 -18.23 15.93 8.82
N ASN A 435 -17.64 14.78 9.19
CA ASN A 435 -16.63 14.63 10.24
C ASN A 435 -15.21 14.42 9.68
N GLY A 436 -15.05 14.49 8.35
CA GLY A 436 -13.79 14.28 7.65
C GLY A 436 -13.99 14.03 6.16
N VAL A 437 -12.88 13.91 5.43
CA VAL A 437 -12.84 13.75 3.96
C VAL A 437 -12.31 12.37 3.59
N TRP A 438 -13.01 11.67 2.71
CA TRP A 438 -12.49 10.46 2.07
C TRP A 438 -11.64 10.82 0.86
N GLU A 439 -10.45 10.23 0.74
CA GLU A 439 -9.51 10.50 -0.35
C GLU A 439 -8.96 9.21 -0.97
N PHE A 440 -8.57 9.29 -2.24
CA PHE A 440 -7.83 8.25 -2.94
C PHE A 440 -6.54 8.81 -3.55
N THR A 441 -5.63 7.90 -3.88
CA THR A 441 -4.42 8.17 -4.65
C THR A 441 -4.24 7.05 -5.68
N VAL A 442 -3.63 7.38 -6.82
CA VAL A 442 -3.22 6.42 -7.86
C VAL A 442 -1.70 6.41 -8.07
N ASN A 443 -0.96 7.17 -7.24
CA ASN A 443 0.49 7.33 -7.31
C ASN A 443 1.16 7.14 -5.93
N ASN A 444 0.71 6.11 -5.20
CA ASN A 444 1.25 5.64 -3.91
C ASN A 444 1.35 6.74 -2.84
N GLY A 445 0.42 7.70 -2.84
CA GLY A 445 0.30 8.73 -1.80
C GLY A 445 1.04 10.04 -2.08
N THR A 446 1.73 10.18 -3.22
CA THR A 446 2.37 11.46 -3.60
C THR A 446 1.33 12.55 -3.87
N ASN A 447 0.20 12.21 -4.50
CA ASN A 447 -0.96 13.10 -4.65
C ASN A 447 -2.21 12.40 -4.11
N TRP A 448 -3.02 13.13 -3.35
CA TRP A 448 -4.33 12.68 -2.88
C TRP A 448 -5.45 13.47 -3.57
N THR A 449 -6.63 12.88 -3.68
CA THR A 449 -7.80 13.48 -4.31
C THR A 449 -9.08 13.05 -3.59
N PRO A 450 -9.98 13.97 -3.23
CA PRO A 450 -11.25 13.61 -2.58
C PRO A 450 -12.13 12.66 -3.41
N ILE A 451 -12.76 11.72 -2.70
CA ILE A 451 -13.73 10.76 -3.26
C ILE A 451 -15.12 11.42 -3.30
N ALA A 452 -15.38 12.20 -4.34
CA ALA A 452 -16.71 12.68 -4.66
C ALA A 452 -17.53 11.55 -5.32
N VAL A 453 -18.36 10.84 -4.54
CA VAL A 453 -19.30 9.82 -5.02
C VAL A 453 -20.74 10.21 -4.73
N THR A 454 -21.62 10.08 -5.73
CA THR A 454 -23.05 10.41 -5.64
C THR A 454 -23.91 9.16 -5.85
N GLY A 455 -23.60 8.11 -5.09
CA GLY A 455 -24.26 6.81 -5.18
C GLY A 455 -23.88 6.02 -6.43
N ASN A 456 -24.73 5.06 -6.81
CA ASN A 456 -24.50 4.12 -7.91
C ASN A 456 -24.31 4.75 -9.31
N PHE A 457 -24.63 6.03 -9.52
CA PHE A 457 -24.48 6.69 -10.81
C PHE A 457 -23.05 7.17 -11.08
N ASN A 458 -22.25 7.33 -10.03
CA ASN A 458 -20.96 8.02 -10.07
C ASN A 458 -20.03 7.37 -9.03
N ALA A 459 -19.76 6.07 -9.21
CA ALA A 459 -18.89 5.30 -8.33
C ALA A 459 -17.42 5.50 -8.73
N ARG A 460 -16.55 5.67 -7.74
CA ARG A 460 -15.10 5.88 -7.91
C ARG A 460 -14.41 4.54 -8.20
N LEU A 461 -13.80 4.43 -9.37
CA LEU A 461 -13.08 3.24 -9.83
C LEU A 461 -11.62 3.25 -9.33
N LEU A 462 -11.19 2.17 -8.66
CA LEU A 462 -9.84 2.01 -8.13
C LEU A 462 -9.27 0.62 -8.46
N TYR A 463 -8.02 0.55 -8.92
CA TYR A 463 -7.32 -0.70 -9.19
C TYR A 463 -6.84 -1.40 -7.91
N ALA A 464 -6.86 -2.74 -7.90
CA ALA A 464 -6.05 -3.53 -6.97
C ALA A 464 -4.61 -3.62 -7.53
N ASP A 465 -3.76 -2.67 -7.15
CA ASP A 465 -2.33 -2.67 -7.48
C ASP A 465 -1.48 -2.16 -6.30
N GLY A 466 -0.19 -1.93 -6.53
CA GLY A 466 0.76 -1.46 -5.51
C GLY A 466 0.84 0.07 -5.35
N ASN A 467 0.05 0.84 -6.09
CA ASN A 467 0.07 2.32 -6.08
C ASN A 467 -1.26 2.92 -5.62
N THR A 468 -2.36 2.18 -5.70
CA THR A 468 -3.71 2.70 -5.51
C THR A 468 -4.15 2.52 -4.07
N ARG A 469 -4.33 3.64 -3.35
CA ARG A 469 -4.73 3.65 -1.93
C ARG A 469 -5.98 4.49 -1.70
N VAL A 470 -6.66 4.18 -0.61
CA VAL A 470 -7.78 4.93 -0.06
C VAL A 470 -7.53 5.26 1.41
N ARG A 471 -7.90 6.46 1.84
CA ARG A 471 -7.83 6.89 3.24
C ARG A 471 -9.05 7.72 3.62
N TYR A 472 -9.26 7.83 4.92
CA TYR A 472 -10.10 8.86 5.52
C TYR A 472 -9.19 9.90 6.19
N VAL A 473 -9.57 11.17 6.10
CA VAL A 473 -8.91 12.31 6.75
C VAL A 473 -9.91 12.89 7.75
N PRO A 474 -9.82 12.52 9.04
CA PRO A 474 -10.77 13.00 10.06
C PRO A 474 -10.58 14.50 10.33
N ASN A 475 -11.66 15.16 10.76
CA ASN A 475 -11.58 16.45 11.43
C ASN A 475 -10.86 16.28 12.78
N ASN A 476 -10.12 17.29 13.22
CA ASN A 476 -9.40 17.26 14.50
C ASN A 476 -10.36 16.99 15.67
N GLY A 477 -10.01 16.06 16.56
CA GLY A 477 -10.87 15.62 17.67
C GLY A 477 -11.95 14.58 17.32
N PHE A 478 -12.08 14.13 16.06
CA PHE A 478 -13.07 13.10 15.70
C PHE A 478 -12.63 11.69 16.13
N LEU A 479 -13.53 10.98 16.81
CA LEU A 479 -13.43 9.55 17.13
C LEU A 479 -14.66 8.82 16.57
N GLY A 480 -14.46 7.69 15.90
CA GLY A 480 -15.58 6.96 15.27
C GLY A 480 -15.18 5.83 14.33
N GLU A 481 -16.17 5.29 13.61
CA GLU A 481 -15.96 4.24 12.60
C GLU A 481 -16.58 4.61 11.23
N PRO A 482 -15.91 5.48 10.44
CA PRO A 482 -16.29 5.75 9.05
C PRO A 482 -16.29 4.50 8.17
N LYS A 483 -17.17 4.46 7.16
CA LYS A 483 -17.31 3.32 6.25
C LYS A 483 -17.40 3.79 4.80
N LEU A 484 -16.85 2.98 3.89
CA LEU A 484 -17.05 3.10 2.45
C LEU A 484 -17.80 1.86 1.93
N ALA A 485 -18.74 2.06 1.02
CA ALA A 485 -19.45 1.00 0.32
C ALA A 485 -18.83 0.79 -1.07
N PHE A 486 -18.63 -0.46 -1.49
CA PHE A 486 -18.05 -0.78 -2.78
C PHE A 486 -18.59 -2.08 -3.39
N VAL A 487 -18.44 -2.21 -4.71
CA VAL A 487 -18.52 -3.49 -5.44
C VAL A 487 -17.15 -3.89 -5.97
N GLY A 488 -16.97 -5.18 -6.25
CA GLY A 488 -15.80 -5.67 -6.98
C GLY A 488 -15.89 -5.31 -8.47
N TRP A 489 -14.73 -5.09 -9.07
CA TRP A 489 -14.57 -4.65 -10.45
C TRP A 489 -13.46 -5.44 -11.16
N ASP A 490 -13.75 -5.96 -12.35
CA ASP A 490 -12.86 -6.81 -13.17
C ASP A 490 -11.93 -6.05 -14.14
N ARG A 491 -12.08 -4.72 -14.18
CA ARG A 491 -11.32 -3.78 -15.03
C ARG A 491 -11.47 -4.00 -16.54
N THR A 492 -12.48 -4.73 -17.00
CA THR A 492 -12.77 -4.92 -18.44
C THR A 492 -13.19 -3.63 -19.15
N THR A 493 -13.82 -2.69 -18.43
CA THR A 493 -13.99 -1.30 -18.86
C THR A 493 -13.83 -0.33 -17.69
N GLY A 494 -13.47 0.92 -17.99
CA GLY A 494 -13.14 1.97 -17.01
C GLY A 494 -11.63 2.12 -16.79
N ALA A 495 -11.24 3.09 -15.96
CA ALA A 495 -9.83 3.42 -15.67
C ALA A 495 -9.64 3.79 -14.20
N ASN A 496 -8.42 3.61 -13.68
CA ASN A 496 -8.07 3.95 -12.30
C ASN A 496 -8.25 5.44 -12.01
N GLY A 497 -8.86 5.78 -10.88
CA GLY A 497 -9.23 7.17 -10.58
C GLY A 497 -10.34 7.74 -11.49
N GLY A 498 -10.97 6.91 -12.33
CA GLY A 498 -12.15 7.24 -13.12
C GLY A 498 -13.45 7.16 -12.32
N VAL A 499 -14.58 7.37 -12.99
CA VAL A 499 -15.93 7.16 -12.44
C VAL A 499 -16.79 6.36 -13.42
N ALA A 500 -17.78 5.62 -12.90
CA ALA A 500 -18.75 4.90 -13.71
C ALA A 500 -20.09 4.72 -12.99
N SER A 501 -21.13 4.35 -13.75
CA SER A 501 -22.39 3.91 -13.18
C SER A 501 -22.38 2.39 -12.90
N VAL A 502 -22.59 2.04 -11.64
CA VAL A 502 -22.72 0.67 -11.12
C VAL A 502 -24.18 0.33 -10.77
N ASN A 503 -25.15 0.93 -11.48
CA ASN A 503 -26.56 0.60 -11.32
C ASN A 503 -26.91 -0.78 -11.91
N ASN A 504 -26.27 -1.13 -13.04
CA ASN A 504 -26.33 -2.46 -13.64
C ASN A 504 -25.13 -3.28 -13.13
N ARG A 505 -25.39 -4.52 -12.68
CA ARG A 505 -24.39 -5.41 -12.05
C ARG A 505 -24.66 -6.86 -12.45
N GLY A 506 -23.64 -7.71 -12.42
CA GLY A 506 -23.74 -9.11 -12.86
C GLY A 506 -23.79 -9.26 -14.38
N GLY A 507 -24.05 -10.49 -14.85
CA GLY A 507 -24.07 -10.82 -16.28
C GLY A 507 -22.72 -10.48 -16.93
N ALA A 508 -22.75 -9.69 -18.01
CA ALA A 508 -21.56 -9.20 -18.70
C ALA A 508 -21.08 -7.80 -18.27
N THR A 509 -21.64 -7.22 -17.20
CA THR A 509 -21.15 -5.93 -16.68
C THR A 509 -19.83 -6.08 -15.93
N PRO A 510 -19.01 -5.02 -15.80
CA PRO A 510 -17.72 -5.10 -15.08
C PRO A 510 -17.80 -5.33 -13.56
N TYR A 511 -19.00 -5.47 -13.00
CA TYR A 511 -19.29 -5.16 -11.58
C TYR A 511 -20.05 -6.28 -10.86
N SER A 512 -19.58 -6.63 -9.66
CA SER A 512 -20.23 -7.65 -8.83
C SER A 512 -21.64 -7.26 -8.41
N VAL A 513 -22.57 -8.23 -8.36
CA VAL A 513 -23.93 -8.01 -7.85
C VAL A 513 -23.90 -7.65 -6.36
N ALA A 514 -23.17 -8.44 -5.57
CA ALA A 514 -22.90 -8.17 -4.17
C ALA A 514 -22.05 -6.90 -4.00
N TYR A 515 -22.29 -6.19 -2.89
CA TYR A 515 -21.49 -5.08 -2.40
C TYR A 515 -21.05 -5.38 -0.97
N GLU A 516 -20.06 -4.64 -0.48
CA GLU A 516 -19.53 -4.78 0.88
C GLU A 516 -19.28 -3.38 1.49
N LEU A 517 -19.23 -3.33 2.83
CA LEU A 517 -18.85 -2.15 3.59
C LEU A 517 -17.46 -2.35 4.20
N ALA A 518 -16.47 -1.58 3.74
CA ALA A 518 -15.18 -1.52 4.42
C ALA A 518 -15.20 -0.43 5.49
N SER A 519 -14.82 -0.78 6.73
CA SER A 519 -14.73 0.19 7.83
C SER A 519 -13.31 0.63 8.12
N ILE A 520 -13.16 1.87 8.56
CA ILE A 520 -11.94 2.41 9.15
C ILE A 520 -12.29 2.90 10.55
N LYS A 521 -11.35 2.81 11.50
CA LYS A 521 -11.56 3.31 12.87
C LYS A 521 -10.64 4.49 13.10
N VAL A 522 -11.17 5.56 13.67
CA VAL A 522 -10.41 6.70 14.17
C VAL A 522 -10.45 6.62 15.69
N VAL A 523 -9.30 6.41 16.32
CA VAL A 523 -9.20 6.05 17.74
C VAL A 523 -8.12 6.84 18.47
N ASN A 524 -8.33 7.01 19.77
CA ASN A 524 -7.30 7.43 20.72
C ASN A 524 -6.16 6.39 20.80
N THR A 525 -4.93 6.83 21.01
CA THR A 525 -3.84 5.99 21.54
C THR A 525 -3.66 6.28 23.02
N ALA A 526 -3.60 5.24 23.86
CA ALA A 526 -3.38 5.44 25.29
C ALA A 526 -1.98 6.01 25.59
N PRO A 527 -1.83 6.97 26.51
CA PRO A 527 -0.55 7.58 26.83
C PRO A 527 0.41 6.56 27.46
N VAL A 528 1.70 6.74 27.19
CA VAL A 528 2.79 5.94 27.73
C VAL A 528 3.36 6.66 28.95
N LEU A 529 2.90 6.23 30.13
CA LEU A 529 3.58 6.56 31.38
C LEU A 529 4.82 5.66 31.53
N THR A 530 5.97 6.27 31.79
CA THR A 530 7.23 5.64 32.19
C THR A 530 7.43 5.90 33.69
N PRO A 531 7.28 4.89 34.57
CA PRO A 531 7.38 5.10 36.01
C PRO A 531 8.78 5.56 36.43
N SER A 532 8.88 6.52 37.34
CA SER A 532 10.14 7.00 37.87
C SER A 532 10.18 6.89 39.40
N ASN A 533 11.38 6.73 39.96
CA ASN A 533 11.56 6.86 41.42
C ASN A 533 11.63 8.33 41.88
N SER A 534 11.44 9.30 40.97
CA SER A 534 11.56 10.75 41.19
C SER A 534 10.21 11.48 41.30
N SER A 535 9.08 10.78 41.17
CA SER A 535 7.73 11.33 41.38
C SER A 535 7.57 11.86 42.82
N THR A 536 7.81 13.16 43.02
CA THR A 536 7.79 13.82 44.35
C THR A 536 6.94 15.09 44.38
N PHE A 537 6.17 15.22 45.45
CA PHE A 537 5.59 16.48 45.90
C PHE A 537 6.63 17.28 46.68
N ASP A 538 6.37 18.58 46.82
CA ASP A 538 7.17 19.47 47.65
C ASP A 538 7.09 19.03 49.13
N GLY A 539 8.22 19.07 49.84
CA GLY A 539 8.27 18.74 51.27
C GLY A 539 7.41 19.70 52.11
N ILE A 540 6.87 19.21 53.24
CA ILE A 540 5.96 20.01 54.06
C ILE A 540 6.25 19.84 55.57
N LEU A 541 6.23 20.94 56.31
CA LEU A 541 6.36 20.91 57.77
C LEU A 541 5.10 20.32 58.42
N MET A 542 5.29 19.50 59.47
CA MET A 542 4.21 18.83 60.22
C MET A 542 3.10 19.75 60.77
N ASN A 543 3.36 21.06 60.87
CA ASN A 543 2.46 22.08 61.42
C ASN A 543 2.18 23.25 60.44
N VAL A 544 2.45 23.12 59.14
CA VAL A 544 2.26 24.23 58.18
C VAL A 544 0.79 24.69 58.15
N PRO A 545 0.49 26.01 58.25
CA PRO A 545 -0.88 26.51 58.16
C PRO A 545 -1.52 26.23 56.80
N ASN A 546 -2.81 25.86 56.78
CA ASN A 546 -3.54 25.53 55.55
C ASN A 546 -3.60 26.65 54.49
N GLY A 547 -3.37 27.91 54.87
CA GLY A 547 -3.25 29.05 53.95
C GLY A 547 -1.86 29.17 53.31
N SER A 548 -0.83 28.61 53.95
CA SER A 548 0.58 28.60 53.53
C SER A 548 0.97 27.28 52.84
N ASN A 549 -0.01 26.44 52.48
CA ASN A 549 0.19 25.18 51.79
C ASN A 549 -0.37 25.29 50.35
N PRO A 550 0.43 25.77 49.37
CA PRO A 550 -0.03 26.01 48.01
C PRO A 550 -0.29 24.73 47.21
N GLY A 551 0.40 23.63 47.55
CA GLY A 551 0.37 22.38 46.82
C GLY A 551 1.10 22.40 45.48
N THR A 552 1.64 21.25 45.09
CA THR A 552 2.35 21.04 43.82
C THR A 552 1.36 21.00 42.65
N LEU A 553 1.70 21.63 41.53
CA LEU A 553 0.95 21.49 40.27
C LEU A 553 1.05 20.06 39.73
N VAL A 554 0.00 19.60 39.05
CA VAL A 554 0.03 18.30 38.36
C VAL A 554 1.04 18.31 37.20
N SER A 555 1.20 19.43 36.48
CA SER A 555 2.26 19.60 35.49
C SER A 555 3.67 19.50 36.09
N THR A 556 3.91 20.11 37.26
CA THR A 556 5.19 19.99 37.98
C THR A 556 5.46 18.57 38.50
N LEU A 557 4.42 17.84 38.94
CA LEU A 557 4.57 16.44 39.34
C LEU A 557 4.96 15.56 38.14
N ILE A 558 4.42 15.86 36.96
CA ILE A 558 4.72 15.19 35.69
C ILE A 558 6.14 15.54 35.23
N SER A 559 6.55 16.82 35.19
CA SER A 559 7.91 17.21 34.76
C SER A 559 9.02 16.57 35.60
N ARG A 560 8.80 16.38 36.91
CA ARG A 560 9.73 15.68 37.82
C ARG A 560 9.98 14.20 37.48
N MET A 561 9.18 13.60 36.59
CA MET A 561 9.38 12.21 36.14
C MET A 561 10.54 12.05 35.14
N GLY A 562 11.06 13.15 34.56
CA GLY A 562 12.22 13.18 33.67
C GLY A 562 12.06 14.13 32.48
N PRO A 563 13.03 14.22 31.55
CA PRO A 563 13.08 15.24 30.48
C PRO A 563 11.90 15.27 29.49
N SER A 564 11.03 14.26 29.50
CA SER A 564 9.79 14.21 28.70
C SER A 564 8.52 14.19 29.56
N GLY A 565 8.62 14.60 30.84
CA GLY A 565 7.55 14.55 31.83
C GLY A 565 7.06 13.15 32.20
N GLY A 566 7.78 12.09 31.81
CA GLY A 566 7.41 10.70 32.10
C GLY A 566 6.08 10.21 31.51
N ILE A 567 5.28 11.06 30.87
CA ILE A 567 4.00 10.73 30.24
C ILE A 567 4.02 11.26 28.80
N THR A 568 4.28 10.39 27.85
CA THR A 568 4.23 10.71 26.41
C THR A 568 2.96 10.17 25.77
N ASP A 569 2.64 10.67 24.58
CA ASP A 569 1.48 10.22 23.80
C ASP A 569 1.86 10.10 22.32
N ALA A 570 1.16 9.24 21.58
CA ALA A 570 1.26 9.14 20.13
C ALA A 570 0.25 10.03 19.40
N ASP A 571 -0.78 10.51 20.11
CA ASP A 571 -1.84 11.35 19.55
C ASP A 571 -1.38 12.83 19.50
N PRO A 572 -1.24 13.44 18.31
CA PRO A 572 -0.72 14.81 18.20
C PRO A 572 -1.62 15.83 18.89
N GLY A 573 -1.01 16.66 19.74
CA GLY A 573 -1.74 17.64 20.56
C GLY A 573 -2.54 17.03 21.71
N SER A 574 -2.26 15.79 22.11
CA SER A 574 -2.77 15.21 23.36
C SER A 574 -2.46 16.09 24.57
N LEU A 575 -3.39 16.15 25.53
CA LEU A 575 -3.27 16.98 26.71
C LEU A 575 -2.90 16.12 27.91
N GLN A 576 -1.75 16.38 28.53
CA GLN A 576 -1.28 15.61 29.68
C GLN A 576 -2.18 15.79 30.92
N GLY A 577 -2.12 14.81 31.82
CA GLY A 577 -2.84 14.76 33.07
C GLY A 577 -2.63 13.42 33.78
N ILE A 578 -3.26 13.25 34.93
CA ILE A 578 -3.22 12.01 35.69
C ILE A 578 -4.62 11.54 36.13
N ALA A 579 -4.78 10.23 36.23
CA ALA A 579 -5.89 9.61 36.96
C ALA A 579 -5.34 8.97 38.25
N VAL A 580 -5.70 9.53 39.40
CA VAL A 580 -5.28 9.01 40.71
C VAL A 580 -6.08 7.75 41.05
N VAL A 581 -5.39 6.62 41.20
CA VAL A 581 -5.94 5.26 41.35
C VAL A 581 -5.60 4.60 42.70
N GLY A 582 -4.97 5.32 43.63
CA GLY A 582 -4.71 4.87 45.01
C GLY A 582 -4.05 5.96 45.86
N MET A 583 -4.00 5.77 47.19
CA MET A 583 -3.27 6.65 48.11
C MET A 583 -2.96 5.99 49.47
N SER A 584 -2.03 6.57 50.22
CA SER A 584 -1.69 6.24 51.61
C SER A 584 -1.71 7.50 52.50
N GLY A 585 -1.47 7.35 53.81
CA GLY A 585 -1.47 8.46 54.78
C GLY A 585 -2.85 8.87 55.30
N THR A 586 -3.93 8.17 54.95
CA THR A 586 -5.31 8.53 55.31
C THR A 586 -5.62 8.52 56.82
N SER A 587 -4.79 7.87 57.63
CA SER A 587 -4.85 7.91 59.10
C SER A 587 -3.96 9.00 59.72
N THR A 588 -3.09 9.62 58.94
CA THR A 588 -2.07 10.60 59.38
C THR A 588 -2.18 11.95 58.67
N GLY A 589 -3.20 12.15 57.83
CA GLY A 589 -3.50 13.40 57.16
C GLY A 589 -4.61 13.23 56.10
N THR A 590 -4.89 14.30 55.35
CA THR A 590 -5.90 14.34 54.29
C THR A 590 -5.29 14.81 52.98
N TRP A 591 -5.44 14.02 51.91
CA TRP A 591 -5.14 14.46 50.55
C TRP A 591 -6.24 15.34 49.98
N GLN A 592 -5.84 16.50 49.44
CA GLN A 592 -6.71 17.48 48.81
C GLN A 592 -6.23 17.80 47.39
N TYR A 593 -7.16 18.25 46.54
CA TYR A 593 -6.88 18.78 45.22
C TYR A 593 -7.66 20.09 45.00
N THR A 594 -7.20 20.86 44.01
CA THR A 594 -7.88 22.05 43.48
C THR A 594 -7.85 21.98 41.96
N ILE A 595 -8.81 22.65 41.31
CA ILE A 595 -8.88 22.87 39.85
C ILE A 595 -9.05 24.37 39.54
N ASN A 596 -8.79 25.24 40.52
CA ASN A 596 -8.96 26.69 40.43
C ASN A 596 -7.86 27.45 41.19
N GLY A 597 -6.60 27.04 40.97
CA GLY A 597 -5.42 27.75 41.45
C GLY A 597 -5.24 27.77 42.97
N GLY A 598 -5.94 26.88 43.70
CA GLY A 598 -5.94 26.85 45.16
C GLY A 598 -7.01 27.73 45.82
N ALA A 599 -7.85 28.43 45.06
CA ALA A 599 -8.94 29.24 45.62
C ALA A 599 -9.97 28.40 46.40
N THR A 600 -10.19 27.14 46.00
CA THR A 600 -10.93 26.14 46.78
C THR A 600 -10.26 24.78 46.72
N TRP A 601 -10.31 24.03 47.82
CA TRP A 601 -9.73 22.69 47.95
C TRP A 601 -10.80 21.66 48.31
N ALA A 602 -10.77 20.52 47.61
CA ALA A 602 -11.64 19.36 47.84
C ALA A 602 -10.81 18.13 48.21
N ALA A 603 -11.35 17.21 49.00
CA ALA A 603 -10.66 15.96 49.31
C ALA A 603 -10.62 15.03 48.07
N LEU A 604 -9.51 14.31 47.86
CA LEU A 604 -9.41 13.36 46.72
C LEU A 604 -10.54 12.32 46.72
N GLY A 605 -10.96 11.88 47.91
CA GLY A 605 -11.99 10.85 48.12
C GLY A 605 -11.37 9.55 48.62
N ALA A 606 -11.70 8.43 47.98
CA ALA A 606 -11.06 7.13 48.19
C ALA A 606 -10.67 6.56 46.81
N PRO A 607 -9.56 7.03 46.20
CA PRO A 607 -9.22 6.68 44.82
C PRO A 607 -8.89 5.19 44.70
N SER A 608 -9.41 4.58 43.64
CA SER A 608 -9.08 3.21 43.22
C SER A 608 -9.05 3.13 41.70
N SER A 609 -8.60 2.01 41.11
CA SER A 609 -8.70 1.81 39.66
C SER A 609 -10.14 1.94 39.12
N THR A 610 -11.17 1.62 39.92
CA THR A 610 -12.59 1.73 39.52
C THR A 610 -13.25 3.05 39.92
N VAL A 611 -12.56 3.86 40.72
CA VAL A 611 -13.05 5.12 41.31
C VAL A 611 -11.88 6.12 41.28
N ALA A 612 -11.36 6.40 40.09
CA ALA A 612 -10.16 7.20 39.89
C ALA A 612 -10.51 8.70 39.81
N ARG A 613 -9.66 9.57 40.39
CA ARG A 613 -9.80 11.03 40.27
C ARG A 613 -9.01 11.54 39.07
N LEU A 614 -9.67 12.17 38.11
CA LEU A 614 -9.01 12.83 36.99
C LEU A 614 -8.51 14.21 37.40
N LEU A 615 -7.27 14.55 37.04
CA LEU A 615 -6.63 15.84 37.29
C LEU A 615 -5.77 16.21 36.08
N ALA A 616 -6.02 17.38 35.48
CA ALA A 616 -5.31 17.84 34.28
C ALA A 616 -3.92 18.41 34.60
N ALA A 617 -2.98 18.36 33.66
CA ALA A 617 -1.67 19.01 33.78
C ALA A 617 -1.75 20.52 33.42
N ASP A 618 -2.71 21.25 34.01
CA ASP A 618 -2.92 22.67 33.77
C ASP A 618 -2.40 23.55 34.93
N GLY A 619 -2.20 24.85 34.67
CA GLY A 619 -1.71 25.83 35.65
C GLY A 619 -2.65 26.10 36.84
N ASN A 620 -3.85 25.53 36.86
CA ASN A 620 -4.84 25.68 37.93
C ASN A 620 -4.94 24.45 38.84
N THR A 621 -4.39 23.31 38.43
CA THR A 621 -4.65 22.01 39.05
C THR A 621 -3.50 21.57 39.95
N ARG A 622 -3.74 21.61 41.26
CA ARG A 622 -2.74 21.28 42.29
C ARG A 622 -3.24 20.18 43.21
N ILE A 623 -2.29 19.44 43.78
CA ILE A 623 -2.51 18.43 44.82
C ILE A 623 -1.73 18.85 46.06
N ARG A 624 -2.30 18.64 47.25
CA ARG A 624 -1.58 18.79 48.52
C ARG A 624 -1.97 17.73 49.52
N TYR A 625 -1.06 17.45 50.44
CA TYR A 625 -1.34 16.71 51.66
C TYR A 625 -1.49 17.71 52.81
N VAL A 626 -2.46 17.48 53.68
CA VAL A 626 -2.66 18.21 54.93
C VAL A 626 -2.38 17.22 56.07
N PRO A 627 -1.21 17.26 56.71
CA PRO A 627 -0.88 16.33 57.79
C PRO A 627 -1.76 16.55 59.02
N ASN A 628 -1.98 15.48 59.80
CA ASN A 628 -2.48 15.61 61.17
C ASN A 628 -1.37 16.21 62.05
N ALA A 629 -1.72 17.06 63.02
CA ALA A 629 -0.75 17.76 63.86
C ALA A 629 0.25 16.80 64.52
N GLY A 630 1.54 17.09 64.37
CA GLY A 630 2.64 16.25 64.88
C GLY A 630 2.93 14.98 64.06
N PHE A 631 2.32 14.76 62.89
CA PHE A 631 2.73 13.70 61.98
C PHE A 631 4.04 14.05 61.26
N VAL A 632 5.02 13.16 61.35
CA VAL A 632 6.27 13.18 60.57
C VAL A 632 6.37 11.83 59.84
N GLY A 633 6.77 11.87 58.56
CA GLY A 633 6.91 10.70 57.70
C GLY A 633 6.23 10.84 56.33
N ILE A 634 6.21 9.74 55.58
CA ILE A 634 5.87 9.74 54.14
C ILE A 634 4.39 9.39 53.90
N ALA A 635 3.73 10.17 53.05
CA ALA A 635 2.46 9.80 52.41
C ALA A 635 2.64 9.67 50.89
N LYS A 636 1.75 8.92 50.21
CA LYS A 636 1.84 8.67 48.76
C LYS A 636 0.47 8.74 48.07
N ILE A 637 0.47 9.05 46.77
CA ILE A 637 -0.61 8.69 45.85
C ILE A 637 -0.10 7.74 44.77
N ALA A 638 -0.98 6.95 44.17
CA ALA A 638 -0.71 6.13 43.00
C ALA A 638 -1.54 6.63 41.81
N PHE A 639 -0.94 6.81 40.64
CA PHE A 639 -1.59 7.41 39.48
C PHE A 639 -1.21 6.74 38.16
N VAL A 640 -2.07 6.86 37.15
CA VAL A 640 -1.76 6.60 35.74
C VAL A 640 -1.80 7.91 34.95
N GLY A 641 -1.11 7.99 33.82
CA GLY A 641 -1.25 9.11 32.89
C GLY A 641 -2.61 9.12 32.24
N TRP A 642 -3.09 10.31 31.88
CA TRP A 642 -4.39 10.59 31.28
C TRP A 642 -4.26 11.63 30.16
N ASP A 643 -4.79 11.33 28.98
CA ASP A 643 -4.69 12.13 27.74
C ASP A 643 -5.83 13.16 27.53
N GLN A 644 -6.76 13.22 28.49
CA GLN A 644 -7.97 14.04 28.47
C GLN A 644 -8.96 13.79 27.31
N THR A 645 -8.77 12.77 26.47
CA THR A 645 -9.71 12.45 25.37
C THR A 645 -11.04 11.86 25.86
N SER A 646 -11.09 11.43 27.13
CA SER A 646 -12.37 11.16 27.81
C SER A 646 -12.31 11.47 29.31
N GLY A 647 -13.42 12.00 29.83
CA GLY A 647 -13.52 12.55 31.19
C GLY A 647 -13.29 14.06 31.23
N THR A 648 -13.35 14.64 32.41
CA THR A 648 -13.11 16.07 32.64
C THR A 648 -12.27 16.27 33.91
N ASN A 649 -11.53 17.37 33.99
CA ASN A 649 -10.72 17.70 35.17
C ASN A 649 -11.57 17.69 36.46
N GLY A 650 -11.06 17.07 37.51
CA GLY A 650 -11.74 16.88 38.80
C GLY A 650 -12.78 15.74 38.87
N ALA A 651 -13.13 15.08 37.76
CA ALA A 651 -14.16 14.03 37.74
C ALA A 651 -13.73 12.71 38.43
N ILE A 652 -14.72 11.87 38.74
CA ILE A 652 -14.50 10.48 39.19
C ILE A 652 -14.91 9.52 38.08
N VAL A 653 -14.04 8.58 37.72
CA VAL A 653 -14.22 7.64 36.60
C VAL A 653 -13.72 6.23 36.90
N ASN A 654 -14.01 5.27 36.03
CA ASN A 654 -13.44 3.93 36.09
C ASN A 654 -12.23 3.80 35.14
N ALA A 655 -11.02 3.87 35.70
CA ALA A 655 -9.73 3.75 35.01
C ALA A 655 -9.10 2.34 35.14
N ALA A 656 -9.93 1.30 35.28
CA ALA A 656 -9.48 -0.09 35.34
C ALA A 656 -9.17 -0.66 33.94
N GLY A 657 -9.82 -0.15 32.89
CA GLY A 657 -9.44 -0.40 31.49
C GLY A 657 -8.37 0.60 31.05
N ARG A 658 -7.20 0.11 30.64
CA ARG A 658 -6.01 0.91 30.32
C ARG A 658 -5.36 0.43 29.02
N GLY A 659 -4.56 1.28 28.38
CA GLY A 659 -3.84 0.93 27.17
C GLY A 659 -4.73 0.81 25.91
N GLY A 660 -4.09 0.60 24.76
CA GLY A 660 -4.77 0.51 23.48
C GLY A 660 -5.49 1.81 23.15
N THR A 661 -6.82 1.79 23.16
CA THR A 661 -7.69 2.94 22.86
C THR A 661 -8.41 3.52 24.09
N LYS A 662 -7.85 3.29 25.28
CA LYS A 662 -8.36 3.87 26.54
C LYS A 662 -7.56 5.11 26.92
N PRO A 663 -8.19 6.10 27.57
CA PRO A 663 -7.55 7.38 27.83
C PRO A 663 -6.49 7.34 28.96
N TYR A 664 -5.99 6.14 29.31
CA TYR A 664 -5.22 5.88 30.53
C TYR A 664 -4.04 4.95 30.26
N SER A 665 -2.86 5.31 30.78
CA SER A 665 -1.64 4.51 30.66
C SER A 665 -1.77 3.14 31.33
N VAL A 666 -1.11 2.12 30.77
CA VAL A 666 -1.06 0.76 31.36
C VAL A 666 -0.27 0.79 32.67
N ALA A 667 0.96 1.30 32.59
CA ALA A 667 1.83 1.55 33.73
C ALA A 667 1.24 2.63 34.65
N TYR A 668 1.60 2.56 35.93
CA TYR A 668 1.24 3.51 36.97
C TYR A 668 2.51 3.88 37.75
N ASP A 669 2.47 5.00 38.45
CA ASP A 669 3.58 5.44 39.31
C ASP A 669 3.09 5.89 40.70
N LEU A 670 4.04 6.14 41.61
CA LEU A 670 3.84 6.45 43.03
C LEU A 670 4.43 7.82 43.40
N ALA A 671 3.62 8.88 43.32
CA ALA A 671 4.04 10.18 43.81
C ALA A 671 4.11 10.21 45.35
N THR A 672 5.22 10.71 45.90
CA THR A 672 5.50 10.69 47.36
C THR A 672 5.64 12.10 47.93
N ILE A 673 5.19 12.33 49.17
CA ILE A 673 5.45 13.54 49.94
C ILE A 673 6.11 13.17 51.26
N ASN A 674 7.13 13.92 51.66
CA ASN A 674 7.75 13.81 52.98
C ASN A 674 7.20 14.91 53.90
N VAL A 675 6.76 14.52 55.09
CA VAL A 675 6.34 15.46 56.15
C VAL A 675 7.41 15.50 57.23
N VAL A 676 8.00 16.66 57.47
CA VAL A 676 9.18 16.81 58.33
C VAL A 676 8.90 17.61 59.61
N ALA A 677 9.79 17.48 60.59
CA ALA A 677 9.68 18.17 61.87
C ALA A 677 9.98 19.68 61.73
N SER A 678 9.50 20.46 62.69
CA SER A 678 9.85 21.88 62.86
C SER A 678 10.91 21.99 63.96
N SER A 679 11.89 22.87 63.77
CA SER A 679 12.94 23.19 64.74
C SER A 679 12.86 24.67 65.15
N THR A 680 13.73 25.12 66.06
CA THR A 680 13.90 26.54 66.43
C THR A 680 15.36 26.90 66.70
N VAL A 681 15.75 28.15 66.42
CA VAL A 681 17.09 28.73 66.68
C VAL A 681 17.21 29.32 68.09
N LEU A 682 18.37 29.10 68.72
CA LEU A 682 18.86 29.71 69.95
C LEU A 682 20.24 30.37 69.69
N LEU A 683 20.53 31.51 70.32
CA LEU A 683 21.83 32.19 70.21
C LEU A 683 22.66 32.07 71.51
N SER A 684 23.99 32.04 71.39
CA SER A 684 24.92 31.90 72.53
C SER A 684 26.32 32.41 72.21
N SER A 685 27.15 32.67 73.23
CA SER A 685 28.57 33.01 73.09
C SER A 685 29.48 32.10 73.91
N SER A 686 30.76 31.99 73.53
CA SER A 686 31.77 31.21 74.27
C SER A 686 32.35 31.95 75.49
N ALA A 687 32.26 33.28 75.54
CA ALA A 687 32.59 34.12 76.69
C ALA A 687 31.56 35.25 76.88
N SER A 688 31.58 35.94 78.02
CA SER A 688 30.80 37.16 78.28
C SER A 688 31.55 38.46 77.97
N SER A 689 32.84 38.37 77.64
CA SER A 689 33.74 39.50 77.43
C SER A 689 34.95 39.09 76.60
N PHE A 690 35.58 40.03 75.92
CA PHE A 690 36.84 39.86 75.19
C PHE A 690 37.67 41.15 75.27
N GLY A 691 38.99 41.05 75.18
CA GLY A 691 39.89 42.20 75.14
C GLY A 691 39.89 42.95 73.81
N GLU A 692 40.47 44.14 73.83
CA GLU A 692 40.90 44.84 72.61
C GLU A 692 42.21 44.22 72.08
N ASN A 693 42.95 44.90 71.20
CA ASN A 693 44.24 44.41 70.66
C ASN A 693 44.23 42.96 70.07
N GLY A 694 43.10 42.53 69.50
CA GLY A 694 42.98 41.27 68.77
C GLY A 694 42.57 40.03 69.59
N ASP A 695 42.20 40.18 70.87
CA ASP A 695 41.51 39.09 71.59
C ASP A 695 40.12 38.80 70.99
N SER A 696 39.56 37.61 71.23
CA SER A 696 38.39 37.13 70.49
C SER A 696 37.46 36.19 71.26
N THR A 697 36.20 36.16 70.82
CA THR A 697 35.15 35.27 71.32
C THR A 697 34.30 34.74 70.17
N THR A 698 33.47 33.73 70.42
CA THR A 698 32.71 33.00 69.39
C THR A 698 31.21 33.15 69.66
N ILE A 699 30.43 33.59 68.66
CA ILE A 699 28.96 33.49 68.70
C ILE A 699 28.57 32.17 68.03
N THR A 700 27.64 31.44 68.63
CA THR A 700 27.11 30.18 68.10
C THR A 700 25.58 30.23 68.07
N ALA A 701 25.00 30.06 66.88
CA ALA A 701 23.58 29.78 66.71
C ALA A 701 23.37 28.26 66.72
N SER A 702 22.32 27.79 67.40
CA SER A 702 22.03 26.35 67.60
C SER A 702 20.56 26.02 67.34
N LEU A 703 20.31 24.83 66.80
CA LEU A 703 18.99 24.28 66.53
C LEU A 703 18.54 23.29 67.61
N THR A 704 17.25 23.30 67.95
CA THR A 704 16.65 22.30 68.85
C THR A 704 16.66 20.86 68.31
N ALA A 705 16.75 20.72 66.99
CA ALA A 705 16.88 19.47 66.25
C ALA A 705 17.47 19.78 64.86
N PRO A 706 18.25 18.86 64.25
CA PRO A 706 18.73 19.05 62.88
C PRO A 706 17.56 19.05 61.89
N VAL A 707 17.70 19.83 60.82
CA VAL A 707 16.78 19.89 59.68
C VAL A 707 17.46 19.38 58.40
N ASP A 708 16.69 19.08 57.36
CA ASP A 708 17.16 18.48 56.10
C ASP A 708 17.54 19.51 55.01
N HIS A 709 17.71 20.77 55.42
CA HIS A 709 18.03 21.93 54.60
C HIS A 709 18.83 22.94 55.44
N ASP A 710 19.48 23.90 54.82
CA ASP A 710 20.27 24.91 55.53
C ASP A 710 19.38 25.89 56.32
N VAL A 711 19.88 26.35 57.47
CA VAL A 711 19.31 27.47 58.23
C VAL A 711 20.29 28.63 58.21
N TYR A 712 19.80 29.83 57.88
CA TYR A 712 20.57 31.06 57.93
C TYR A 712 20.04 31.93 59.06
N VAL A 713 20.94 32.40 59.92
CA VAL A 713 20.64 33.25 61.08
C VAL A 713 21.34 34.59 60.87
N THR A 714 20.57 35.59 60.44
CA THR A 714 21.06 36.95 60.21
C THR A 714 21.18 37.67 61.54
N LEU A 715 22.26 38.43 61.72
CA LEU A 715 22.61 39.06 62.98
C LEU A 715 22.65 40.59 62.89
N GLY A 716 22.03 41.24 63.85
CA GLY A 716 22.16 42.67 64.10
C GLY A 716 23.35 42.92 65.02
N LEU A 717 24.37 43.61 64.49
CA LEU A 717 25.59 43.98 65.20
C LEU A 717 25.46 45.41 65.76
N GLY A 718 25.66 45.59 67.06
CA GLY A 718 25.50 46.87 67.76
C GLY A 718 26.30 46.97 69.06
N GLY A 719 25.78 47.71 70.03
CA GLY A 719 26.45 48.02 71.29
C GLY A 719 27.24 49.33 71.26
N THR A 720 27.92 49.66 72.37
CA THR A 720 28.67 50.91 72.53
C THR A 720 30.10 50.86 71.99
N ALA A 721 30.62 49.69 71.65
CA ALA A 721 31.94 49.52 71.04
C ALA A 721 31.98 49.96 69.57
N GLY A 722 30.88 49.75 68.84
CA GLY A 722 30.80 49.98 67.40
C GLY A 722 31.40 48.84 66.57
N ASN A 723 30.63 48.37 65.58
CA ASN A 723 31.11 47.39 64.60
C ASN A 723 32.12 48.05 63.65
N ASN A 724 33.17 47.32 63.28
CA ASN A 724 34.36 47.78 62.57
C ASN A 724 34.99 49.06 63.19
N THR A 725 34.83 49.26 64.50
CA THR A 725 35.39 50.41 65.24
C THR A 725 36.00 50.00 66.59
N GLY A 726 35.25 49.31 67.46
CA GLY A 726 35.79 48.67 68.68
C GLY A 726 35.82 47.14 68.62
N TYR A 727 35.08 46.54 67.68
CA TYR A 727 35.18 45.12 67.34
C TYR A 727 34.90 44.90 65.85
N ARG A 728 35.40 43.80 65.29
CA ARG A 728 34.99 43.26 63.98
C ARG A 728 34.44 41.85 64.12
N VAL A 729 33.75 41.39 63.08
CA VAL A 729 33.12 40.07 63.02
C VAL A 729 33.57 39.33 61.76
N THR A 730 34.20 38.16 61.94
CA THR A 730 34.89 37.42 60.89
C THR A 730 34.52 35.93 60.91
N SER A 731 34.72 35.27 59.77
CA SER A 731 34.67 33.80 59.64
C SER A 731 36.04 33.21 59.36
N ASN A 732 36.29 32.00 59.87
CA ASN A 732 37.45 31.20 59.48
C ASN A 732 37.19 30.45 58.17
N SER A 733 36.90 31.18 57.09
CA SER A 733 36.67 30.62 55.75
C SER A 733 37.98 30.11 55.13
N SER A 734 37.96 28.89 54.58
CA SER A 734 39.04 28.42 53.70
C SER A 734 39.07 29.21 52.39
N PRO A 735 40.26 29.49 51.80
CA PRO A 735 40.35 29.93 50.41
C PRO A 735 39.72 28.91 49.47
N ILE A 736 39.19 29.36 48.34
CA ILE A 736 38.67 28.49 47.29
C ILE A 736 39.81 27.80 46.54
N ALA A 737 39.63 26.52 46.20
CA ALA A 737 40.55 25.73 45.38
C ALA A 737 39.84 25.21 44.12
N ILE A 738 40.44 25.43 42.94
CA ILE A 738 39.90 24.96 41.67
C ILE A 738 40.29 23.48 41.45
N ASP A 739 39.60 22.55 42.14
CA ASP A 739 39.89 21.11 42.13
C ASP A 739 38.69 20.18 41.86
N GLY A 740 37.47 20.72 41.81
CA GLY A 740 36.22 20.01 41.52
C GLY A 740 35.45 19.52 42.76
N ASP A 741 35.98 19.68 43.98
CA ASP A 741 35.27 19.42 45.24
C ASP A 741 34.72 20.70 45.86
N PHE A 742 33.54 21.12 45.38
CA PHE A 742 32.76 22.30 45.81
C PHE A 742 32.36 22.32 47.30
N GLY A 743 32.89 21.43 48.12
CA GLY A 743 32.74 21.44 49.57
C GLY A 743 33.40 22.64 50.26
N ASP A 744 34.35 23.33 49.62
CA ASP A 744 34.87 24.62 50.12
C ASP A 744 33.87 25.76 49.86
N TRP A 745 33.37 25.90 48.64
CA TRP A 745 32.31 26.82 48.23
C TRP A 745 31.07 26.70 49.13
N ASP A 746 30.48 25.50 49.20
CA ASP A 746 29.26 25.26 49.98
C ASP A 746 29.51 25.33 51.50
N ASN A 747 30.73 25.56 51.99
CA ASN A 747 31.03 25.84 53.40
C ASN A 747 31.64 27.24 53.66
N ASN A 748 31.87 28.05 52.64
CA ASN A 748 32.45 29.39 52.78
C ASN A 748 31.35 30.47 52.90
N PRO A 749 31.20 31.15 54.07
CA PRO A 749 30.15 32.15 54.29
C PRO A 749 30.43 33.51 53.62
N ASN A 750 31.62 33.71 53.04
CA ASN A 750 31.98 34.92 52.31
C ASN A 750 31.59 34.86 50.82
N VAL A 751 31.06 33.73 50.34
CA VAL A 751 30.52 33.62 48.98
C VAL A 751 29.19 34.36 48.90
N VAL A 752 29.11 35.36 48.03
CA VAL A 752 27.85 36.00 47.66
C VAL A 752 27.13 35.08 46.68
N TRP A 753 26.03 34.50 47.14
CA TRP A 753 25.22 33.54 46.37
C TRP A 753 24.04 34.22 45.68
N GLY A 754 23.89 33.93 44.38
CA GLY A 754 22.67 34.13 43.63
C GLY A 754 21.97 32.80 43.31
N THR A 755 20.67 32.87 43.02
CA THR A 755 19.86 31.74 42.55
C THR A 755 19.00 32.20 41.39
N ASP A 756 18.99 31.41 40.32
CA ASP A 756 18.13 31.66 39.17
C ASP A 756 16.82 30.85 39.26
N PRO A 757 15.79 31.20 38.47
CA PRO A 757 14.57 30.42 38.38
C PRO A 757 14.81 29.11 37.59
N PHE A 758 13.81 28.56 36.89
CA PHE A 758 13.88 27.19 36.38
C PHE A 758 13.07 27.06 35.08
N ASN A 759 13.74 26.73 33.98
CA ASN A 759 13.20 26.72 32.61
C ASN A 759 12.88 28.12 32.08
N ASP A 760 13.82 29.05 32.27
CA ASP A 760 13.81 30.42 31.76
C ASP A 760 14.57 30.51 30.43
N THR A 761 15.58 29.63 30.24
CA THR A 761 16.45 29.44 29.07
C THR A 761 15.86 29.93 27.76
N HIS A 762 16.56 30.85 27.10
CA HIS A 762 15.95 31.74 26.14
C HIS A 762 16.76 31.88 24.83
N ASP A 763 16.07 32.32 23.78
CA ASP A 763 16.61 32.57 22.44
C ASP A 763 17.62 33.73 22.44
N THR A 764 18.75 33.54 21.77
CA THR A 764 19.82 34.53 21.61
C THR A 764 19.57 35.50 20.45
N ASP A 765 18.72 35.16 19.46
CA ASP A 765 18.53 35.93 18.23
C ASP A 765 17.68 37.23 18.41
N THR A 766 17.36 37.64 19.64
CA THR A 766 16.30 38.64 19.90
C THR A 766 16.82 40.08 20.02
N ASN A 767 16.29 40.96 19.18
CA ASN A 767 16.87 42.28 18.92
C ASN A 767 16.10 43.42 19.63
N GLY A 768 16.57 43.85 20.80
CA GLY A 768 16.23 45.16 21.42
C GLY A 768 15.87 45.13 22.91
N ALA A 769 16.38 46.11 23.66
CA ALA A 769 16.33 46.27 25.13
C ALA A 769 14.95 46.33 25.83
N GLY A 770 13.86 46.07 25.12
CA GLY A 770 12.50 45.98 25.68
C GLY A 770 11.79 44.67 25.38
N ASN A 771 12.48 43.71 24.76
CA ASN A 771 11.95 42.38 24.47
C ASN A 771 12.22 41.44 25.65
N THR A 772 11.25 40.60 25.99
CA THR A 772 11.54 39.30 26.62
C THR A 772 11.80 38.32 25.48
N PRO A 773 12.95 37.61 25.45
CA PRO A 773 13.20 36.63 24.40
C PRO A 773 12.25 35.43 24.47
N LEU A 774 12.25 34.58 23.46
CA LEU A 774 11.42 33.36 23.48
C LEU A 774 12.10 32.27 24.30
N TYR A 775 11.35 31.57 25.14
CA TYR A 775 11.84 30.37 25.82
C TYR A 775 12.27 29.29 24.80
N VAL A 776 13.51 28.82 24.94
CA VAL A 776 14.12 27.72 24.18
C VAL A 776 14.57 26.67 25.19
N ASN A 777 13.92 25.51 25.17
CA ASN A 777 14.31 24.39 26.03
C ASN A 777 15.71 23.88 25.68
N HIS A 778 16.71 24.19 26.51
CA HIS A 778 18.07 23.66 26.44
C HIS A 778 18.64 23.50 27.86
N PRO A 779 18.49 22.31 28.49
CA PRO A 779 18.77 22.15 29.92
C PRO A 779 20.25 22.29 30.27
N ASP A 780 21.18 22.16 29.31
CA ASP A 780 22.61 22.32 29.60
C ASP A 780 22.99 23.75 29.99
N VAL A 781 22.17 24.76 29.64
CA VAL A 781 22.38 26.16 30.04
C VAL A 781 21.42 26.65 31.12
N ASP A 782 20.40 25.85 31.49
CA ASP A 782 19.38 26.18 32.52
C ASP A 782 20.04 26.44 33.87
N LEU A 783 20.33 27.72 34.15
CA LEU A 783 21.15 28.20 35.27
C LEU A 783 20.33 28.20 36.55
N ARG A 784 20.93 27.86 37.70
CA ARG A 784 20.18 27.56 38.94
C ARG A 784 20.75 28.19 40.19
N LYS A 785 22.08 28.15 40.32
CA LYS A 785 22.81 28.74 41.43
C LYS A 785 24.13 29.26 40.87
N PHE A 786 24.49 30.47 41.26
CA PHE A 786 25.74 31.10 40.87
C PHE A 786 26.33 31.82 42.08
N GLY A 787 27.63 32.03 42.10
CA GLY A 787 28.30 32.59 43.27
C GLY A 787 29.60 33.29 42.94
N VAL A 788 29.94 34.27 43.76
CA VAL A 788 31.21 35.00 43.67
C VAL A 788 31.85 35.16 45.04
N ILE A 789 33.17 35.04 45.07
CA ILE A 789 34.05 35.40 46.19
C ILE A 789 35.36 35.95 45.61
N HIS A 790 36.15 36.67 46.41
CA HIS A 790 37.42 37.26 45.98
C HIS A 790 38.53 37.08 47.03
N ASP A 791 39.78 37.24 46.60
CA ASP A 791 40.94 37.48 47.46
C ASP A 791 41.66 38.78 47.04
N ASP A 792 42.84 39.07 47.60
CA ASP A 792 43.62 40.29 47.29
C ASP A 792 44.09 40.37 45.82
N THR A 793 43.89 39.32 45.00
CA THR A 793 44.44 39.18 43.63
C THR A 793 43.52 38.49 42.61
N ASN A 794 42.46 37.79 43.03
CA ASN A 794 41.59 36.98 42.17
C ASN A 794 40.11 37.13 42.48
N LEU A 795 39.27 37.07 41.44
CA LEU A 795 37.87 36.68 41.54
C LEU A 795 37.74 35.16 41.41
N TYR A 796 36.77 34.58 42.10
CA TYR A 796 36.35 33.19 41.93
C TYR A 796 34.86 33.18 41.61
N PHE A 797 34.46 32.35 40.64
CA PHE A 797 33.07 32.21 40.21
C PHE A 797 32.59 30.76 40.24
N TYR A 798 31.31 30.59 40.56
CA TYR A 798 30.59 29.32 40.63
C TYR A 798 29.36 29.35 39.72
N PHE A 799 29.08 28.21 39.07
CA PHE A 799 27.89 27.98 38.26
C PHE A 799 27.31 26.58 38.56
N GLU A 800 25.99 26.46 38.62
CA GLU A 800 25.23 25.20 38.70
C GLU A 800 24.05 25.26 37.72
N SER A 801 23.91 24.25 36.85
CA SER A 801 22.83 24.13 35.85
C SER A 801 22.10 22.78 35.94
N THR A 802 20.91 22.64 35.33
CA THR A 802 20.18 21.34 35.37
C THR A 802 20.69 20.30 34.38
N GLY A 803 21.45 20.71 33.37
CA GLY A 803 22.17 19.85 32.44
C GLY A 803 23.68 19.88 32.69
N ILE A 804 24.48 19.58 31.66
CA ILE A 804 25.93 19.39 31.81
C ILE A 804 26.68 20.58 31.21
N ILE A 805 27.36 21.34 32.07
CA ILE A 805 28.12 22.53 31.71
C ILE A 805 29.28 22.15 30.76
N GLY A 806 29.47 22.93 29.69
CA GLY A 806 30.52 22.69 28.68
C GLY A 806 30.23 21.54 27.71
N ARG A 807 29.09 20.86 27.81
CA ARG A 807 28.75 19.73 26.95
C ARG A 807 28.46 20.18 25.52
N THR A 808 29.36 19.81 24.60
CA THR A 808 29.26 20.12 23.16
C THR A 808 29.43 18.86 22.31
N GLN A 809 28.79 18.80 21.15
CA GLN A 809 28.98 17.70 20.22
C GLN A 809 30.32 17.82 19.45
N SER A 810 30.94 16.68 19.14
CA SER A 810 32.13 16.61 18.30
C SER A 810 31.80 16.61 16.80
N SER A 811 32.61 17.28 16.01
CA SER A 811 32.69 17.19 14.53
C SER A 811 32.82 15.76 13.99
N SER A 812 33.25 14.81 14.82
CA SER A 812 33.31 13.38 14.47
C SER A 812 31.96 12.65 14.54
N VAL A 813 30.95 13.26 15.16
CA VAL A 813 29.60 12.71 15.36
C VAL A 813 28.54 13.51 14.59
N GLY A 814 28.72 14.83 14.44
CA GLY A 814 27.81 15.70 13.71
C GLY A 814 28.37 17.11 13.55
N THR A 815 27.51 18.13 13.67
CA THR A 815 27.95 19.53 13.82
C THR A 815 28.78 19.67 15.10
N ALA A 816 29.89 20.42 15.05
CA ALA A 816 30.67 20.74 16.24
C ALA A 816 29.97 21.83 17.06
N GLY A 817 29.70 21.53 18.34
CA GLY A 817 29.07 22.46 19.27
C GLY A 817 30.01 23.50 19.88
N ARG A 818 29.43 24.59 20.37
CA ARG A 818 30.02 25.63 21.22
C ARG A 818 29.27 25.65 22.56
N TYR A 819 29.96 25.99 23.64
CA TYR A 819 29.35 26.30 24.93
C TYR A 819 30.21 27.37 25.61
N TYR A 820 29.58 28.39 26.21
CA TYR A 820 30.23 29.44 26.98
C TYR A 820 29.77 29.45 28.43
N VAL A 821 30.74 29.67 29.32
CA VAL A 821 30.50 30.15 30.68
C VAL A 821 31.03 31.58 30.71
N ILE A 822 30.18 32.52 31.11
CA ILE A 822 30.43 33.96 30.96
C ILE A 822 30.15 34.65 32.29
N VAL A 823 31.10 35.46 32.75
CA VAL A 823 30.81 36.54 33.70
C VAL A 823 31.10 37.87 33.01
N THR A 824 30.04 38.65 32.81
CA THR A 824 30.07 39.98 32.18
C THR A 824 30.01 41.05 33.26
N MET A 825 30.87 42.06 33.17
CA MET A 825 31.21 42.97 34.28
C MET A 825 31.20 44.43 33.83
N ASP A 826 30.45 45.27 34.56
CA ASP A 826 30.75 46.71 34.67
C ASP A 826 31.94 46.86 35.62
N VAL A 827 32.97 47.64 35.23
CA VAL A 827 34.21 47.81 36.02
C VAL A 827 34.48 49.25 36.46
N ASP A 828 33.64 50.23 36.08
CA ASP A 828 33.73 51.63 36.52
C ASP A 828 32.42 52.27 37.06
N GLN A 829 31.34 51.48 37.11
CA GLN A 829 30.01 51.76 37.65
C GLN A 829 29.27 52.87 36.89
N ASN A 830 29.17 52.72 35.56
CA ASN A 830 28.78 53.78 34.64
C ASN A 830 28.09 53.26 33.38
N ASP A 831 26.74 53.31 33.34
CA ASP A 831 25.86 52.93 32.22
C ASP A 831 26.21 53.51 30.83
N ALA A 832 27.15 54.46 30.73
CA ALA A 832 27.58 55.11 29.49
C ALA A 832 28.82 54.48 28.85
N THR A 833 29.54 53.59 29.56
CA THR A 833 30.62 52.75 29.04
C THR A 833 30.12 51.32 28.79
N GLY A 834 30.94 50.50 28.14
CA GLY A 834 30.58 49.11 27.82
C GLY A 834 29.44 48.96 26.80
N TYR A 835 28.73 47.83 26.87
CA TYR A 835 27.57 47.50 26.03
C TYR A 835 26.31 47.17 26.86
N GLN A 836 25.19 46.92 26.18
CA GLN A 836 23.93 46.49 26.80
C GLN A 836 23.76 44.98 26.65
N LEU A 837 23.44 44.26 27.74
CA LEU A 837 23.42 42.78 27.76
C LEU A 837 22.59 42.16 26.62
N HIS A 838 21.46 42.79 26.25
CA HIS A 838 20.59 42.30 25.18
C HIS A 838 21.24 42.28 23.78
N GLU A 839 22.32 43.03 23.54
CA GLU A 839 23.04 42.98 22.26
C GLU A 839 23.81 41.65 22.12
N GLY A 840 24.17 41.00 23.23
CA GLY A 840 24.66 39.63 23.29
C GLY A 840 23.56 38.58 23.39
N GLY A 841 22.28 38.97 23.29
CA GLY A 841 21.13 38.07 23.41
C GLY A 841 20.72 37.73 24.85
N TYR A 842 21.44 38.23 25.86
CA TYR A 842 21.20 37.95 27.29
C TYR A 842 19.96 38.65 27.85
N TYR A 843 19.27 37.99 28.79
CA TYR A 843 18.10 38.53 29.50
C TYR A 843 18.09 38.06 30.96
N PRO A 844 17.94 38.95 31.96
CA PRO A 844 17.39 40.30 31.89
C PRO A 844 18.34 41.35 31.29
N THR A 845 17.76 42.42 30.75
CA THR A 845 18.54 43.49 30.10
C THR A 845 18.95 44.61 31.05
N THR A 846 20.26 44.80 31.19
CA THR A 846 20.92 45.94 31.84
C THR A 846 22.01 46.53 30.93
N ASN A 847 22.59 47.67 31.34
CA ASN A 847 23.62 48.44 30.61
C ASN A 847 24.90 48.55 31.44
N GLY A 848 26.01 49.00 30.83
CA GLY A 848 27.24 49.41 31.55
C GLY A 848 28.37 48.39 31.52
N TYR A 849 28.22 47.26 30.84
CA TYR A 849 29.17 46.15 30.99
C TYR A 849 30.36 46.29 30.04
N ASP A 850 31.54 46.50 30.60
CA ASP A 850 32.77 46.81 29.86
C ASP A 850 33.56 45.58 29.43
N MET A 851 33.57 44.54 30.27
CA MET A 851 34.52 43.43 30.15
C MET A 851 33.86 42.10 30.50
N ASN A 852 34.26 41.03 29.81
CA ASN A 852 33.84 39.66 30.17
C ASN A 852 35.06 38.84 30.60
N ALA A 853 34.86 37.87 31.48
CA ALA A 853 35.74 36.73 31.67
C ALA A 853 34.98 35.46 31.24
N GLU A 854 35.56 34.69 30.32
CA GLU A 854 34.84 33.65 29.58
C GLU A 854 35.63 32.35 29.40
N ILE A 855 34.92 31.22 29.52
CA ILE A 855 35.41 29.89 29.13
C ILE A 855 34.65 29.42 27.88
N GLU A 856 35.38 29.14 26.80
CA GLU A 856 34.86 28.45 25.62
C GLU A 856 35.11 26.94 25.72
N PHE A 857 34.06 26.15 25.55
CA PHE A 857 34.15 24.75 25.13
C PHE A 857 33.74 24.63 23.66
N TYR A 858 34.47 23.83 22.89
CA TYR A 858 34.23 23.62 21.47
C TYR A 858 34.52 22.16 21.08
N ASN A 859 33.70 21.59 20.18
CA ASN A 859 34.00 20.30 19.54
C ASN A 859 34.20 19.11 20.51
N ALA A 860 33.47 19.12 21.64
CA ALA A 860 33.55 18.17 22.76
C ALA A 860 34.83 18.26 23.63
N ALA A 861 35.45 19.43 23.75
CA ALA A 861 36.55 19.71 24.68
C ALA A 861 36.52 21.18 25.18
N PHE A 862 37.24 21.46 26.27
CA PHE A 862 37.64 22.83 26.62
C PHE A 862 38.50 23.43 25.50
N ASN A 863 38.27 24.69 25.13
CA ASN A 863 39.06 25.39 24.12
C ASN A 863 39.92 26.51 24.70
N THR A 864 39.35 27.51 25.37
CA THR A 864 40.12 28.65 25.92
C THR A 864 39.43 29.29 27.12
N GLY A 865 40.22 29.81 28.06
CA GLY A 865 39.78 30.71 29.14
C GLY A 865 40.37 32.09 28.90
N HIS A 866 39.55 33.11 28.71
CA HIS A 866 39.97 34.39 28.15
C HIS A 866 39.18 35.61 28.66
N TYR A 867 39.72 36.80 28.39
CA TYR A 867 39.16 38.10 28.76
C TYR A 867 38.70 38.86 27.53
N LEU A 868 37.60 39.61 27.65
CA LEU A 868 37.08 40.51 26.61
C LEU A 868 37.05 41.96 27.08
N ASN A 869 37.11 42.89 26.12
CA ASN A 869 36.86 44.33 26.31
C ASN A 869 35.89 44.81 25.23
N HIS A 870 34.71 45.29 25.63
CA HIS A 870 33.67 45.84 24.77
C HIS A 870 33.78 47.35 24.55
N GLY A 871 34.92 47.98 24.86
CA GLY A 871 35.16 49.43 24.71
C GLY A 871 35.33 49.96 23.26
N ALA A 872 34.48 49.56 22.32
CA ALA A 872 34.47 50.06 20.95
C ALA A 872 33.09 49.97 20.25
N THR A 873 32.76 50.97 19.42
CA THR A 873 31.51 51.04 18.64
C THR A 873 31.69 50.70 17.16
N ASN A 874 32.93 50.58 16.69
CA ASN A 874 33.26 50.30 15.29
C ASN A 874 34.68 49.72 15.13
N GLN A 875 34.98 49.22 13.92
CA GLN A 875 36.25 48.53 13.63
C GLN A 875 37.50 49.38 13.90
N ALA A 876 37.46 50.69 13.70
CA ALA A 876 38.65 51.54 13.90
C ALA A 876 38.97 51.71 15.41
N GLU A 877 37.94 51.72 16.25
CA GLU A 877 38.10 51.68 17.71
C GLU A 877 38.56 50.30 18.19
N LYS A 878 38.02 49.21 17.61
CA LYS A 878 38.47 47.82 17.88
C LYS A 878 39.94 47.61 17.52
N ASP A 879 40.38 48.09 16.36
CA ASP A 879 41.79 48.03 15.93
C ASP A 879 42.71 48.88 16.84
N GLN A 880 42.22 50.03 17.35
CA GLN A 880 42.95 50.83 18.33
C GLN A 880 43.03 50.15 19.70
N ALA A 881 41.95 49.53 20.18
CA ALA A 881 41.95 48.78 21.44
C ALA A 881 42.95 47.61 21.40
N PHE A 882 43.00 46.86 20.29
CA PHE A 882 44.03 45.83 20.08
C PHE A 882 45.45 46.42 20.11
N ALA A 883 45.66 47.62 19.56
CA ALA A 883 46.95 48.31 19.60
C ALA A 883 47.33 48.76 21.02
N ASP A 884 46.42 49.39 21.77
CA ASP A 884 46.64 49.84 23.15
C ASP A 884 46.98 48.67 24.09
N GLN A 885 46.27 47.56 23.94
CA GLN A 885 46.48 46.32 24.71
C GLN A 885 47.81 45.61 24.38
N SER A 886 48.36 45.79 23.17
CA SER A 886 49.59 45.12 22.70
C SER A 886 50.81 46.04 22.56
N GLN A 887 50.75 47.26 23.12
CA GLN A 887 51.76 48.31 22.96
C GLN A 887 52.09 48.63 21.47
N GLY A 888 51.11 48.47 20.59
CA GLY A 888 51.24 48.64 19.13
C GLY A 888 51.76 47.41 18.38
N GLY A 889 51.74 46.22 19.00
CA GLY A 889 52.19 44.95 18.40
C GLY A 889 51.19 44.30 17.44
N TYR A 890 49.89 44.57 17.59
CA TYR A 890 48.83 44.06 16.73
C TYR A 890 48.96 44.50 15.26
N ASP A 891 48.72 43.58 14.32
CA ASP A 891 48.63 43.89 12.89
C ASP A 891 47.21 43.65 12.34
N PRO A 892 46.44 44.72 12.04
CA PRO A 892 45.14 44.61 11.40
C PRO A 892 45.16 43.91 10.03
N ALA A 893 46.30 43.86 9.32
CA ALA A 893 46.41 43.10 8.07
C ALA A 893 46.36 41.57 8.30
N HIS A 894 46.69 41.12 9.52
CA HIS A 894 46.56 39.73 9.98
C HIS A 894 45.35 39.54 10.90
N ALA A 895 44.37 40.46 10.88
CA ALA A 895 43.12 40.35 11.65
C ALA A 895 42.27 39.12 11.27
N SER A 896 42.61 38.39 10.19
CA SER A 896 42.05 37.08 9.84
C SER A 896 42.50 35.95 10.76
N ASP A 897 43.71 36.04 11.31
CA ASP A 897 44.41 34.89 11.90
C ASP A 897 43.78 34.47 13.24
N PRO A 898 43.85 33.19 13.62
CA PRO A 898 43.12 32.69 14.80
C PRO A 898 43.76 33.10 16.13
N THR A 899 45.02 33.56 16.10
CA THR A 899 45.76 34.08 17.26
C THR A 899 46.76 35.13 16.82
N GLN A 900 46.98 36.20 17.60
CA GLN A 900 48.12 37.10 17.45
C GLN A 900 48.85 37.30 18.79
N GLY A 901 50.18 37.28 18.77
CA GLY A 901 51.03 37.40 19.96
C GLY A 901 52.05 36.26 20.08
N PRO A 902 52.70 36.08 21.25
CA PRO A 902 52.52 36.89 22.46
C PRO A 902 53.00 38.34 22.29
N PHE A 903 52.42 39.25 23.07
CA PHE A 903 52.82 40.64 23.20
C PHE A 903 53.08 40.99 24.67
N ASP A 904 53.97 41.94 24.94
CA ASP A 904 54.08 42.56 26.27
C ASP A 904 52.73 43.24 26.61
N PRO A 905 52.14 43.02 27.81
CA PRO A 905 50.83 43.58 28.15
C PRO A 905 50.85 45.12 28.13
N GLY A 906 49.89 45.71 27.43
CA GLY A 906 49.64 47.15 27.40
C GLY A 906 48.53 47.56 28.38
N PHE A 907 47.60 48.40 27.92
CA PHE A 907 46.53 48.97 28.73
C PHE A 907 45.15 48.82 28.08
N VAL A 908 44.11 49.00 28.87
CA VAL A 908 42.70 49.02 28.48
C VAL A 908 42.17 50.43 28.66
N ASN A 909 41.40 50.91 27.67
CA ASN A 909 40.52 52.05 27.84
C ASN A 909 39.09 51.51 28.04
N VAL A 910 38.50 51.82 29.19
CA VAL A 910 37.06 51.63 29.44
C VAL A 910 36.31 52.73 28.67
N LEU A 911 35.46 52.32 27.74
CA LEU A 911 34.86 53.19 26.70
C LEU A 911 33.45 52.69 26.33
N PRO A 912 32.60 53.55 25.74
CA PRO A 912 31.33 53.12 25.17
C PRO A 912 31.55 52.15 24.01
N GLY A 913 30.70 51.13 23.88
CA GLY A 913 30.78 50.20 22.76
C GLY A 913 29.51 49.41 22.49
N THR A 914 29.69 48.22 21.91
CA THR A 914 28.61 47.36 21.39
C THR A 914 29.06 45.89 21.41
N TYR A 915 28.11 44.95 21.32
CA TYR A 915 28.44 43.52 21.35
C TYR A 915 29.37 43.06 20.21
N ASP A 916 29.23 43.54 18.96
CA ASP A 916 30.05 43.08 17.82
C ASP A 916 31.55 43.49 17.89
N TYR A 917 31.87 44.56 18.63
CA TYR A 917 33.15 45.28 18.47
C TYR A 917 34.19 45.08 19.58
N TYR A 918 34.12 43.97 20.32
CA TYR A 918 35.09 43.61 21.39
C TYR A 918 36.50 43.23 20.92
N THR A 919 37.50 43.35 21.78
CA THR A 919 38.76 42.58 21.68
C THR A 919 38.75 41.40 22.65
N GLN A 920 39.46 40.29 22.35
CA GLN A 920 39.52 39.11 23.22
C GLN A 920 40.96 38.56 23.34
N TRP A 921 41.45 38.31 24.56
CA TRP A 921 42.83 37.87 24.82
C TRP A 921 42.97 36.87 25.98
N VAL A 922 44.02 36.05 25.87
CA VAL A 922 44.49 35.17 26.92
C VAL A 922 45.76 35.79 27.52
N TYR A 923 45.71 36.14 28.81
CA TYR A 923 46.88 36.56 29.59
C TYR A 923 47.67 35.33 30.08
N LYS A 924 49.01 35.42 30.10
CA LYS A 924 49.92 34.36 30.58
C LYS A 924 50.97 34.92 31.53
N ASN A 925 51.27 34.15 32.58
CA ASN A 925 52.33 34.45 33.54
C ASN A 925 53.67 33.86 33.09
N ASN A 926 54.75 34.65 33.12
CA ASN A 926 56.12 34.22 32.81
C ASN A 926 56.24 33.42 31.48
N ASP A 927 55.53 33.86 30.43
CA ASP A 927 55.37 33.15 29.16
C ASP A 927 56.75 32.84 28.53
N PRO A 928 57.12 31.55 28.36
CA PRO A 928 58.37 31.17 27.70
C PRO A 928 58.47 31.65 26.26
N ALA A 929 57.34 31.90 25.58
CA ALA A 929 57.31 32.49 24.25
C ALA A 929 57.56 34.01 24.26
N ASN A 930 57.29 34.70 25.37
CA ASN A 930 57.69 36.09 25.63
C ASN A 930 58.98 36.17 26.49
N GLY A 931 59.89 35.20 26.36
CA GLY A 931 61.19 35.20 27.03
C GLY A 931 61.16 35.02 28.56
N GLY A 932 60.00 34.68 29.14
CA GLY A 932 59.79 34.59 30.58
C GLY A 932 59.18 35.85 31.21
N ASN A 933 58.79 36.85 30.43
CA ASN A 933 57.91 37.94 30.87
C ASN A 933 56.44 37.49 30.85
N ASP A 934 55.56 38.17 31.58
CA ASP A 934 54.11 38.03 31.36
C ASP A 934 53.74 38.46 29.92
N SER A 935 52.62 37.96 29.39
CA SER A 935 52.20 38.25 28.02
C SER A 935 50.68 38.26 27.84
N ILE A 936 50.20 38.91 26.78
CA ILE A 936 48.87 38.64 26.22
C ILE A 936 48.99 37.95 24.85
N THR A 937 48.00 37.14 24.51
CA THR A 937 47.80 36.59 23.16
C THR A 937 46.35 36.84 22.76
N PHE A 938 46.09 37.59 21.70
CA PHE A 938 44.74 37.70 21.15
C PHE A 938 44.33 36.34 20.57
N VAL A 939 43.08 35.94 20.83
CA VAL A 939 42.51 34.66 20.39
C VAL A 939 41.19 34.91 19.64
N LYS A 940 40.51 33.83 19.25
CA LYS A 940 39.17 33.86 18.66
C LYS A 940 38.36 32.63 19.05
N ASP A 941 37.06 32.79 19.03
CA ASP A 941 36.05 31.73 19.02
C ASP A 941 36.47 30.60 18.07
N LYS A 942 36.42 29.34 18.55
CA LYS A 942 36.80 28.13 17.77
C LYS A 942 38.24 28.15 17.26
N GLY A 943 39.08 29.04 17.80
CA GLY A 943 40.52 29.08 17.57
C GLY A 943 41.24 27.86 18.16
N PRO A 944 42.57 27.76 18.01
CA PRO A 944 43.35 26.72 18.70
C PRO A 944 43.34 26.96 20.21
N VAL A 945 43.50 25.88 20.98
CA VAL A 945 43.63 25.95 22.45
C VAL A 945 44.81 26.85 22.85
N VAL A 946 44.53 27.92 23.58
CA VAL A 946 45.54 28.79 24.20
C VAL A 946 45.26 28.84 25.70
N LEU A 947 46.12 28.20 26.49
CA LEU A 947 46.01 28.24 27.95
C LEU A 947 46.59 29.56 28.49
N GLY A 948 46.00 30.05 29.58
CA GLY A 948 46.35 31.28 30.26
C GLY A 948 46.17 31.20 31.76
N ILE A 949 45.84 32.33 32.40
CA ILE A 949 45.69 32.45 33.85
C ILE A 949 44.26 32.25 34.38
N ILE A 950 43.28 32.05 33.50
CA ILE A 950 41.95 31.58 33.89
C ILE A 950 42.01 30.06 33.95
N GLU A 951 41.73 29.51 35.13
CA GLU A 951 41.64 28.07 35.38
C GLU A 951 40.21 27.72 35.82
N THR A 952 39.78 26.49 35.54
CA THR A 952 38.41 26.04 35.78
C THR A 952 38.36 24.54 36.01
N ASN A 953 37.37 24.07 36.77
CA ASN A 953 37.11 22.65 36.95
C ASN A 953 35.62 22.34 37.02
N LEU A 954 35.29 21.07 36.76
CA LEU A 954 33.93 20.54 36.74
C LEU A 954 33.74 19.50 37.84
N SER A 955 32.55 19.53 38.43
CA SER A 955 32.02 18.48 39.30
C SER A 955 32.00 17.11 38.61
N ALA A 956 32.03 16.04 39.41
CA ALA A 956 32.07 14.67 38.91
C ALA A 956 30.83 14.22 38.11
N ASP A 957 29.72 14.94 38.19
CA ASP A 957 28.52 14.77 37.36
C ASP A 957 28.38 15.84 36.25
N GLY A 958 29.15 16.93 36.32
CA GLY A 958 29.21 18.01 35.34
C GLY A 958 28.09 19.05 35.48
N HIS A 959 27.30 19.01 36.56
CA HIS A 959 26.23 19.99 36.81
C HIS A 959 26.75 21.31 37.39
N LYS A 960 27.90 21.27 38.09
CA LYS A 960 28.58 22.42 38.69
C LYS A 960 29.95 22.69 38.06
N LEU A 961 30.28 23.97 37.86
CA LEU A 961 31.58 24.48 37.41
C LEU A 961 32.09 25.59 38.33
N GLU A 962 33.40 25.63 38.51
CA GLU A 962 34.13 26.70 39.20
C GLU A 962 35.22 27.30 38.28
N MET A 963 35.57 28.56 38.54
CA MET A 963 36.45 29.36 37.70
C MET A 963 37.23 30.38 38.54
N ILE A 964 38.54 30.51 38.33
CA ILE A 964 39.37 31.57 38.91
C ILE A 964 39.75 32.60 37.83
N VAL A 965 39.67 33.88 38.17
CA VAL A 965 39.91 35.02 37.26
C VAL A 965 40.81 36.05 37.96
N PRO A 966 42.14 35.98 37.77
CA PRO A 966 43.08 36.92 38.39
C PRO A 966 42.97 38.36 37.84
N TYR A 967 42.99 39.35 38.75
CA TYR A 967 42.76 40.78 38.45
C TYR A 967 43.63 41.32 37.30
N LYS A 968 44.90 40.92 37.23
CA LYS A 968 45.86 41.38 36.21
C LYS A 968 45.47 41.02 34.77
N GLY A 969 44.58 40.05 34.56
CA GLY A 969 44.09 39.71 33.22
C GLY A 969 43.24 40.81 32.57
N PHE A 970 42.54 41.61 33.39
CA PHE A 970 41.82 42.82 32.99
C PHE A 970 42.75 44.01 32.64
N LEU A 971 44.06 43.84 32.80
CA LEU A 971 45.09 44.84 32.54
C LEU A 971 44.94 46.12 33.41
N LYS A 972 45.45 47.24 32.91
CA LYS A 972 45.56 48.54 33.58
C LYS A 972 44.96 49.65 32.71
N ASP A 973 44.67 50.80 33.31
CA ASP A 973 44.32 52.01 32.56
C ASP A 973 45.57 52.72 31.97
N GLN A 974 45.32 53.78 31.20
CA GLN A 974 46.36 54.64 30.60
C GLN A 974 47.24 55.40 31.62
N LEU A 975 46.95 55.30 32.92
CA LEU A 975 47.66 55.95 34.03
C LEU A 975 48.42 54.93 34.92
N ASP A 976 48.47 53.66 34.51
CA ASP A 976 49.10 52.53 35.19
C ASP A 976 48.35 52.01 36.45
N ASN A 977 47.09 52.43 36.67
CA ASN A 977 46.20 51.86 37.68
C ASN A 977 45.59 50.54 37.20
N ALA A 978 45.35 49.58 38.08
CA ALA A 978 44.63 48.36 37.70
C ALA A 978 43.13 48.64 37.42
N ILE A 979 42.57 47.94 36.42
CA ILE A 979 41.14 48.04 36.07
C ILE A 979 40.30 47.39 37.18
N VAL A 980 40.57 46.13 37.51
CA VAL A 980 40.01 45.42 38.66
C VAL A 980 41.08 45.35 39.75
N ASP A 981 40.76 45.75 40.98
CA ASP A 981 41.65 45.76 42.14
C ASP A 981 40.85 45.95 43.44
N ILE A 982 41.47 45.77 44.61
CA ILE A 982 40.84 46.04 45.90
C ILE A 982 40.41 47.51 46.01
N GLY A 983 39.19 47.74 46.53
CA GLY A 983 38.54 49.04 46.59
C GLY A 983 37.70 49.40 45.36
N LYS A 984 37.69 48.57 44.30
CA LYS A 984 36.72 48.67 43.19
C LYS A 984 35.38 48.03 43.56
N SER A 985 34.30 48.49 42.95
CA SER A 985 32.99 47.81 42.93
C SER A 985 32.70 47.37 41.50
N LEU A 986 32.01 46.24 41.34
CA LEU A 986 31.64 45.63 40.05
C LEU A 986 30.14 45.34 40.03
N ASP A 987 29.49 45.50 38.87
CA ASP A 987 28.17 44.88 38.62
C ASP A 987 28.38 43.62 37.79
N LEU A 988 27.96 42.46 38.29
CA LEU A 988 28.30 41.15 37.75
C LEU A 988 27.08 40.41 37.21
N SER A 989 27.07 40.10 35.91
CA SER A 989 26.07 39.27 35.24
C SER A 989 26.65 37.88 34.91
N PHE A 990 25.88 36.83 35.18
CA PHE A 990 26.29 35.43 35.02
C PHE A 990 25.47 34.79 33.90
N SER A 991 26.12 34.33 32.84
CA SER A 991 25.45 33.68 31.70
C SER A 991 26.04 32.32 31.39
N LEU A 992 25.16 31.40 30.99
CA LEU A 992 25.50 30.17 30.27
C LEU A 992 24.94 30.29 28.85
N GLU A 993 25.70 29.87 27.83
CA GLU A 993 25.25 29.88 26.43
C GLU A 993 25.71 28.60 25.73
N ALA A 994 24.85 28.00 24.90
CA ALA A 994 25.20 26.78 24.17
C ALA A 994 24.52 26.71 22.80
N SER A 995 25.25 26.12 21.84
CA SER A 995 24.67 25.86 20.53
C SER A 995 23.64 24.74 20.55
N GLY A 996 22.71 24.82 19.60
CA GLY A 996 21.51 23.99 19.58
C GLY A 996 21.66 22.54 19.15
N GLU A 997 22.87 22.02 18.89
CA GLU A 997 23.01 20.67 18.34
C GLU A 997 22.72 19.55 19.36
N LEU A 998 22.65 19.89 20.65
CA LEU A 998 22.14 19.04 21.73
C LEU A 998 20.77 19.49 22.28
N ALA A 999 20.27 20.67 21.86
CA ALA A 999 18.99 21.20 22.31
C ALA A 999 17.81 20.45 21.66
N PRO A 1000 16.76 20.06 22.41
CA PRO A 1000 15.53 19.48 21.86
C PRO A 1000 14.89 20.26 20.69
N GLY A 1001 15.07 21.58 20.63
CA GLY A 1001 14.58 22.45 19.55
C GLY A 1001 15.55 22.67 18.38
N GLY A 1002 16.82 22.31 18.50
CA GLY A 1002 17.86 22.61 17.48
C GLY A 1002 18.36 24.06 17.46
N GLN A 1003 17.89 24.92 18.39
CA GLN A 1003 18.17 26.35 18.48
C GLN A 1003 19.30 26.64 19.47
N TRP A 1004 20.06 27.73 19.25
CA TRP A 1004 20.90 28.30 20.31
C TRP A 1004 20.03 28.71 21.51
N ALA A 1005 20.61 28.66 22.69
CA ALA A 1005 19.99 29.16 23.91
C ALA A 1005 21.05 29.74 24.85
N SER A 1006 20.65 30.75 25.60
CA SER A 1006 21.37 31.24 26.77
C SER A 1006 20.44 31.24 27.98
N ASP A 1007 21.01 31.34 29.17
CA ASP A 1007 20.32 31.69 30.40
C ASP A 1007 21.20 32.69 31.14
N THR A 1008 20.63 33.78 31.64
CA THR A 1008 21.35 34.87 32.30
C THR A 1008 20.63 35.28 33.57
N ALA A 1009 21.35 35.31 34.68
CA ALA A 1009 20.78 35.65 35.96
C ALA A 1009 20.55 37.16 36.17
N ASP A 1010 19.65 37.50 37.10
CA ASP A 1010 19.54 38.85 37.69
C ASP A 1010 20.93 39.32 38.20
N PRO A 1011 21.50 40.43 37.68
CA PRO A 1011 22.87 40.85 38.01
C PRO A 1011 23.11 41.21 39.49
N LEU A 1012 24.30 40.84 39.99
CA LEU A 1012 24.80 41.20 41.31
C LEU A 1012 25.48 42.58 41.25
N ASN A 1013 24.71 43.62 41.53
CA ASN A 1013 25.18 45.00 41.46
C ASN A 1013 25.85 45.48 42.76
N GLY A 1014 26.94 46.24 42.65
CA GLY A 1014 27.69 46.83 43.74
C GLY A 1014 28.58 45.85 44.52
N TYR A 1015 29.10 44.82 43.85
CA TYR A 1015 30.01 43.85 44.46
C TYR A 1015 31.38 44.49 44.75
N LEU A 1016 31.57 44.92 46.00
CA LEU A 1016 32.78 45.58 46.47
C LEU A 1016 33.93 44.58 46.71
N LEU A 1017 35.09 44.87 46.12
CA LEU A 1017 36.34 44.17 46.40
C LEU A 1017 37.00 44.78 47.64
N THR A 1018 37.23 43.95 48.65
CA THR A 1018 37.78 44.30 49.97
C THR A 1018 39.05 43.49 50.25
N ALA A 1019 39.95 43.99 51.09
CA ALA A 1019 41.10 43.19 51.52
C ALA A 1019 40.62 41.94 52.27
N ALA A 1020 41.34 40.83 52.15
CA ALA A 1020 40.91 39.54 52.70
C ALA A 1020 40.67 39.56 54.23
N ASP A 1021 41.28 40.47 54.98
CA ASP A 1021 41.10 40.66 56.43
C ASP A 1021 40.03 41.69 56.83
N GLU A 1022 39.36 42.32 55.85
CA GLU A 1022 38.28 43.31 56.06
C GLU A 1022 36.86 42.77 55.85
N THR A 1023 36.70 41.53 55.34
CA THR A 1023 35.39 40.93 54.98
C THR A 1023 34.38 40.85 56.17
N PRO A 1024 33.28 41.65 56.18
CA PRO A 1024 32.40 41.75 57.36
C PRO A 1024 31.27 40.70 57.37
N VAL A 1025 31.35 39.72 58.28
CA VAL A 1025 30.39 38.61 58.35
C VAL A 1025 29.27 38.90 59.36
N HIS A 1026 28.02 38.86 58.93
CA HIS A 1026 26.84 39.13 59.76
C HIS A 1026 25.74 38.05 59.67
N VAL A 1027 26.06 36.87 59.12
CA VAL A 1027 25.15 35.73 59.00
C VAL A 1027 25.84 34.46 59.52
N ILE A 1028 25.15 33.68 60.34
CA ILE A 1028 25.56 32.31 60.68
C ILE A 1028 24.74 31.33 59.84
N ARG A 1029 25.41 30.57 58.99
CA ARG A 1029 24.81 29.37 58.36
C ARG A 1029 24.95 28.17 59.28
N ILE A 1030 23.88 27.41 59.43
CA ILE A 1030 23.83 26.07 60.04
C ILE A 1030 23.51 25.10 58.89
N PRO A 1031 24.48 24.28 58.44
CA PRO A 1031 24.26 23.39 57.29
C PRO A 1031 23.21 22.31 57.55
N ALA A 1032 22.59 21.82 56.48
CA ALA A 1032 21.68 20.68 56.50
C ALA A 1032 22.26 19.49 57.28
N GLY A 1033 21.45 18.90 58.16
CA GLY A 1033 21.84 17.80 59.06
C GLY A 1033 22.64 18.23 60.30
N GLN A 1034 23.17 19.45 60.37
CA GLN A 1034 23.87 19.98 61.55
C GLN A 1034 22.89 20.56 62.58
N THR A 1035 23.39 20.85 63.78
CA THR A 1035 22.64 21.49 64.86
C THR A 1035 23.21 22.83 65.30
N SER A 1036 24.29 23.32 64.71
CA SER A 1036 24.91 24.60 65.09
C SER A 1036 25.84 25.15 64.02
N GLY A 1037 26.03 26.47 64.02
CA GLY A 1037 27.02 27.22 63.25
C GLY A 1037 27.55 28.39 64.07
N SER A 1038 28.70 28.97 63.68
CA SER A 1038 29.40 29.95 64.52
C SER A 1038 30.23 30.97 63.73
N LEU A 1039 30.45 32.14 64.32
CA LEU A 1039 31.37 33.17 63.85
C LEU A 1039 32.31 33.64 64.97
N THR A 1040 33.37 34.37 64.59
CA THR A 1040 34.34 34.97 65.52
C THR A 1040 34.09 36.48 65.65
N ILE A 1041 34.15 37.00 66.87
CA ILE A 1041 34.24 38.43 67.16
C ILE A 1041 35.66 38.71 67.65
N THR A 1042 36.29 39.76 67.13
CA THR A 1042 37.65 40.18 67.51
C THR A 1042 37.65 41.64 67.94
N GLY A 1043 38.29 41.96 69.07
CA GLY A 1043 38.47 43.34 69.53
C GLY A 1043 39.43 44.13 68.65
N LEU A 1044 39.11 45.41 68.43
CA LEU A 1044 39.92 46.36 67.68
C LEU A 1044 40.46 47.43 68.63
N ASP A 1045 41.79 47.63 68.60
CA ASP A 1045 42.47 48.78 69.20
C ASP A 1045 42.05 50.07 68.45
N ASP A 1046 41.55 51.07 69.19
CA ASP A 1046 41.32 52.44 68.67
C ASP A 1046 42.22 53.52 69.33
N GLY A 1047 43.14 53.11 70.21
CA GLY A 1047 44.13 53.95 70.86
C GLY A 1047 43.58 54.94 71.90
N VAL A 1048 42.36 54.72 72.41
CA VAL A 1048 41.68 55.61 73.36
C VAL A 1048 41.07 54.83 74.52
N ALA A 1049 41.53 55.10 75.75
CA ALA A 1049 40.95 54.56 76.98
C ALA A 1049 39.44 54.86 77.07
N ASN A 1050 38.63 53.81 76.89
CA ASN A 1050 37.18 53.82 76.72
C ASN A 1050 36.53 52.77 77.64
N PRO A 1051 36.62 52.89 78.98
CA PRO A 1051 36.23 51.81 79.88
C PRO A 1051 34.71 51.55 79.87
N GLY A 1052 34.32 50.30 79.57
CA GLY A 1052 32.93 49.84 79.60
C GLY A 1052 32.21 49.88 78.24
N ARG A 1053 32.94 49.69 77.12
CA ARG A 1053 32.33 49.43 75.82
C ARG A 1053 31.71 48.03 75.76
N THR A 1054 30.71 47.86 74.88
CA THR A 1054 30.00 46.60 74.69
C THR A 1054 29.79 46.28 73.21
N ALA A 1055 29.90 45.00 72.86
CA ALA A 1055 29.39 44.47 71.60
C ALA A 1055 28.04 43.78 71.86
N VAL A 1056 27.03 44.08 71.03
CA VAL A 1056 25.71 43.45 71.10
C VAL A 1056 25.45 42.72 69.80
N VAL A 1057 25.02 41.46 69.90
CA VAL A 1057 24.67 40.60 68.76
C VAL A 1057 23.27 40.05 68.98
N SER A 1058 22.31 40.58 68.21
CA SER A 1058 20.92 40.13 68.17
C SER A 1058 20.64 39.28 66.94
N VAL A 1059 19.66 38.37 66.98
CA VAL A 1059 19.11 37.78 65.75
C VAL A 1059 18.14 38.78 65.11
N THR A 1060 18.27 39.01 63.81
CA THR A 1060 17.41 39.94 63.04
C THR A 1060 16.53 39.25 62.01
N ASP A 1061 16.95 38.09 61.48
CA ASP A 1061 16.12 37.21 60.66
C ASP A 1061 16.58 35.75 60.77
N VAL A 1062 15.67 34.80 60.47
CA VAL A 1062 15.94 33.36 60.46
C VAL A 1062 15.27 32.71 59.25
N VAL A 1063 16.07 32.29 58.27
CA VAL A 1063 15.61 31.56 57.08
C VAL A 1063 15.81 30.06 57.28
N GLY A 1064 14.85 29.25 56.80
CA GLY A 1064 14.86 27.78 56.94
C GLY A 1064 14.25 27.25 58.24
N THR A 1065 13.99 28.09 59.25
CA THR A 1065 13.34 27.65 60.50
C THR A 1065 12.66 28.82 61.21
N THR A 1066 12.36 28.72 62.50
CA THR A 1066 11.85 29.83 63.31
C THR A 1066 12.78 30.16 64.48
N GLU A 1067 12.84 31.42 64.87
CA GLU A 1067 13.54 31.85 66.08
C GLU A 1067 12.80 31.33 67.34
N SER A 1068 13.52 30.96 68.41
CA SER A 1068 12.93 30.57 69.71
C SER A 1068 12.40 31.78 70.52
N GLY A 1069 11.82 32.77 69.84
CA GLY A 1069 11.57 34.12 70.35
C GLY A 1069 12.86 34.94 70.44
N GLN A 1070 12.73 36.26 70.52
CA GLN A 1070 13.83 37.23 70.33
C GLN A 1070 15.11 36.87 71.10
N GLN A 1071 16.20 36.61 70.36
CA GLN A 1071 17.53 36.24 70.88
C GLN A 1071 18.51 37.42 70.81
N GLU A 1072 19.27 37.64 71.88
CA GLU A 1072 20.34 38.63 71.94
C GLU A 1072 21.45 38.17 72.90
N VAL A 1073 22.70 38.51 72.57
CA VAL A 1073 23.88 38.38 73.42
C VAL A 1073 24.56 39.75 73.54
N THR A 1074 24.91 40.14 74.77
CA THR A 1074 25.77 41.31 75.04
C THR A 1074 27.11 40.83 75.59
N LEU A 1075 28.20 41.48 75.16
CA LEU A 1075 29.58 41.18 75.52
C LEU A 1075 30.28 42.46 75.97
N ASP A 1076 31.01 42.39 77.09
CA ASP A 1076 31.87 43.50 77.53
C ASP A 1076 33.18 43.51 76.72
N VAL A 1077 33.59 44.68 76.23
CA VAL A 1077 34.89 44.89 75.56
C VAL A 1077 35.87 45.45 76.59
N ILE A 1078 37.03 44.78 76.75
CA ILE A 1078 38.03 45.10 77.75
C ILE A 1078 39.19 45.87 77.11
N ASP A 1079 39.02 47.19 77.11
CA ASP A 1079 40.01 48.27 77.02
C ASP A 1079 41.35 47.91 77.72
N ASP A 1080 42.49 48.05 77.00
CA ASP A 1080 43.84 47.87 77.54
C ASP A 1080 44.72 49.13 77.58
N GLU A 1081 44.15 50.31 77.25
CA GLU A 1081 44.73 51.63 77.47
C GLU A 1081 44.63 52.08 78.96
N VAL A 1082 45.36 53.15 79.35
CA VAL A 1082 45.60 53.55 80.76
C VAL A 1082 45.62 55.05 81.01
#